data_AF-A0A381SXX3-F1
#
_entry.id   AF-A0A381SXX3-F1
#
_cell.length_a   1.000
_cell.length_b   1.000
_cell.length_c   1.000
_cell.angle_alpha   90.00
_cell.angle_beta   90.00
_cell.angle_gamma   90.00
#
_symmetry.space_group_name_H-M   'P 1'
#
loop_
_entity.id
_entity.type
_entity.pdbx_description
1 polymer ?
#
loop_
_entity_poly.entity_id
_entity_poly.type
_entity_poly.pdbx_seq_one_letter_code
_entity_poly.pdbx_strand_id
1 'polypeptide(L)'
;MSIPKITNSILKNNLSECSEENIIKALEDLFDPNIDDILKSSFLTTINFANGNDYSLLISYLTKVLKNISDQCPLDFPIYDIVGTGGDKKNTYNISTPASIICAGANIKMCKHGNRSSTSNSGSADVLEKLGANINLNSRQIQEVMENNNFCFVFAPQFYKKMKHIMPVRRNVGIKTIFNFIGPLINPTNPTGLLIGVSNTDKADIIARTLAVNPETNVMLVHSNGIDKISPYQKTKFWKIKDHIIEKGTIKPSEFGFRESNSENYFKGGTNAMSNAQTILEILMNIEQGPIKDFILVHSATLAVLANLVSTPEEGMAIMRESIESGKALEQLNNYVRMSNKYSKINFLDRIISRRKLELNIKMKMNRIQTFDFLDTETRPMNCYEILKNNSINIIGEIKRSSPSEGNINSDININEVVTDYINGSVTGISILTENVWFGGSLKDIKSVRNQIENIPNRPFILRKDFIFSRYQVFEAYIAGADTLLLIASLEKHMIEYETSLKDLILFSQHLGMEPIVEIYDIDELEQSINANAKIIGINNRNLKTFQVNLKVSENIMKYVHSNSERFQDIVFISLSGISCNKDIHRLKKYNINNFLIGTSLMRANNKTQFLKKLVESPKIEPKMVKICGITRRNELIATLSEGVDMIGIMFYKKSRRYIGSNKKAKEFVEIIKKNNCRAVGVFVKQDFEEIKKTILETGIDLIQLYGYTDYSIIEQLKELCLVEVIWVISIRNYNELCNVKYPNDCYAICIDKKKGNNLGGTGESLNWDKINFNLFPNETKIMIAGGITPENVHLLKDNEYIHGIDMSTGVESKCGDNIIKDNLKVRKICRIIKNKLPSYFGQFGGQFTAEIIMPALLELEESYLKTHDKEDFKNLLKKYNKYAGRESLLYKAENLTEFVRKMADDGKGATIWLKREDMNHTGSHKINNSIGQAVLAKYLGKKKIIAETGAGMAGSSVATVCSLLGLDGVVYMGEIDVNRQKLNVFKMRALGTEVHPVTTGSKTLNSAVNAALREWSSCSSDTHYLIGSAVGPHPYPTIVRDFQSIIGKEAKKQFAKQHGGLPDVVMAC
;
A
#
# COMPACT_ATOMS: atom_id res chain seq x y z
N MET A 1 -63.76 12.20 0.29
CA MET A 1 -63.26 11.51 -0.92
C MET A 1 -63.36 12.46 -2.11
N SER A 2 -62.21 12.87 -2.65
CA SER A 2 -62.09 13.82 -3.77
C SER A 2 -62.39 13.17 -5.13
N ILE A 3 -61.97 11.90 -5.31
CA ILE A 3 -62.10 11.12 -6.55
C ILE A 3 -63.54 11.12 -7.12
N PRO A 4 -64.60 10.71 -6.40
CA PRO A 4 -65.95 10.65 -6.98
C PRO A 4 -66.47 12.00 -7.51
N LYS A 5 -66.10 13.10 -6.84
CA LYS A 5 -66.46 14.46 -7.27
C LYS A 5 -65.78 14.82 -8.59
N ILE A 6 -64.47 14.61 -8.67
CA ILE A 6 -63.69 14.92 -9.88
C ILE A 6 -64.08 14.00 -11.04
N THR A 7 -64.32 12.71 -10.80
CA THR A 7 -64.84 11.76 -11.81
C THR A 7 -66.13 12.28 -12.45
N ASN A 8 -67.10 12.72 -11.64
CA ASN A 8 -68.36 13.28 -12.15
C ASN A 8 -68.14 14.57 -12.97
N SER A 9 -67.21 15.43 -12.55
CA SER A 9 -66.91 16.66 -13.27
C SER A 9 -66.25 16.40 -14.63
N ILE A 10 -65.36 15.40 -14.73
CA ILE A 10 -64.79 14.98 -16.02
C ILE A 10 -65.89 14.51 -16.97
N LEU A 11 -66.81 13.67 -16.51
CA LEU A 11 -67.92 13.16 -17.33
C LEU A 11 -68.89 14.26 -17.79
N LYS A 12 -69.01 15.34 -17.01
CA LYS A 12 -69.84 16.51 -17.34
C LYS A 12 -69.10 17.61 -18.13
N ASN A 13 -67.81 17.42 -18.45
CA ASN A 13 -66.96 18.42 -19.11
C ASN A 13 -66.90 19.78 -18.37
N ASN A 14 -66.91 19.76 -17.02
CA ASN A 14 -66.83 20.97 -16.21
C ASN A 14 -65.67 20.92 -15.19
N LEU A 15 -64.58 20.23 -15.54
CA LEU A 15 -63.41 20.11 -14.68
C LEU A 15 -62.77 21.48 -14.38
N SER A 16 -62.83 22.43 -15.32
CA SER A 16 -62.35 23.81 -15.14
C SER A 16 -63.08 24.60 -14.05
N GLU A 17 -64.27 24.16 -13.61
CA GLU A 17 -65.02 24.78 -12.51
C GLU A 17 -64.58 24.25 -11.13
N CYS A 18 -63.77 23.18 -11.09
CA CYS A 18 -63.23 22.62 -9.85
C CYS A 18 -61.99 23.40 -9.40
N SER A 19 -61.81 23.58 -8.08
CA SER A 19 -60.59 24.19 -7.56
C SER A 19 -59.35 23.32 -7.80
N GLU A 20 -58.20 23.95 -8.05
CA GLU A 20 -56.90 23.27 -8.24
C GLU A 20 -56.60 22.27 -7.11
N GLU A 21 -56.81 22.68 -5.85
CA GLU A 21 -56.60 21.82 -4.67
C GLU A 21 -57.41 20.52 -4.72
N ASN A 22 -58.67 20.57 -5.18
CA ASN A 22 -59.52 19.39 -5.25
C ASN A 22 -59.06 18.42 -6.36
N ILE A 23 -58.59 18.96 -7.50
CA ILE A 23 -58.06 18.16 -8.60
C ILE A 23 -56.74 17.51 -8.19
N ILE A 24 -55.81 18.28 -7.60
CA ILE A 24 -54.54 17.77 -7.07
C ILE A 24 -54.79 16.68 -6.04
N LYS A 25 -55.72 16.91 -5.10
CA LYS A 25 -56.04 15.91 -4.07
C LYS A 25 -56.56 14.59 -4.67
N ALA A 26 -57.40 14.65 -5.70
CA ALA A 26 -57.87 13.45 -6.40
C ALA A 26 -56.74 12.70 -7.13
N LEU A 27 -55.77 13.42 -7.69
CA LEU A 27 -54.59 12.83 -8.32
C LEU A 27 -53.61 12.25 -7.29
N GLU A 28 -53.46 12.86 -6.11
CA GLU A 28 -52.68 12.31 -4.98
C GLU A 28 -53.31 11.03 -4.43
N ASP A 29 -54.64 11.00 -4.32
CA ASP A 29 -55.41 9.85 -3.82
C ASP A 29 -55.20 8.59 -4.71
N LEU A 30 -54.74 8.73 -5.96
CA LEU A 30 -54.31 7.58 -6.79
C LEU A 30 -53.13 6.80 -6.20
N PHE A 31 -52.29 7.45 -5.39
CA PHE A 31 -51.08 6.85 -4.80
C PHE A 31 -51.26 6.46 -3.32
N ASP A 32 -52.42 6.76 -2.74
CA ASP A 32 -52.73 6.42 -1.35
C ASP A 32 -53.12 4.93 -1.24
N PRO A 33 -52.42 4.13 -0.41
CA PRO A 33 -52.77 2.72 -0.22
C PRO A 33 -54.16 2.50 0.43
N ASN A 34 -54.73 3.51 1.09
CA ASN A 34 -56.02 3.40 1.79
C ASN A 34 -57.24 3.64 0.88
N ILE A 35 -57.01 4.10 -0.35
CA ILE A 35 -58.08 4.32 -1.34
C ILE A 35 -58.33 3.03 -2.12
N ASP A 36 -59.61 2.66 -2.26
CA ASP A 36 -60.06 1.45 -2.93
C ASP A 36 -59.59 1.39 -4.41
N ASP A 37 -59.11 0.22 -4.84
CA ASP A 37 -58.61 -0.01 -6.20
C ASP A 37 -59.70 0.15 -7.27
N ILE A 38 -60.97 -0.10 -6.93
CA ILE A 38 -62.13 0.14 -7.81
C ILE A 38 -62.29 1.64 -8.06
N LEU A 39 -62.16 2.47 -7.03
CA LEU A 39 -62.22 3.93 -7.18
C LEU A 39 -61.07 4.45 -8.03
N LYS A 40 -59.85 3.94 -7.81
CA LYS A 40 -58.67 4.27 -8.63
C LYS A 40 -58.85 3.85 -10.08
N SER A 41 -59.37 2.65 -10.31
CA SER A 41 -59.65 2.09 -11.64
C SER A 41 -60.70 2.91 -12.40
N SER A 42 -61.81 3.23 -11.74
CA SER A 42 -62.88 4.07 -12.28
C SER A 42 -62.38 5.47 -12.64
N PHE A 43 -61.60 6.09 -11.76
CA PHE A 43 -61.03 7.41 -12.00
C PHE A 43 -60.04 7.42 -13.18
N LEU A 44 -59.10 6.47 -13.20
CA LEU A 44 -58.15 6.29 -14.30
C LEU A 44 -58.82 6.10 -15.66
N THR A 45 -59.91 5.32 -15.68
CA THR A 45 -60.69 5.07 -16.88
C THR A 45 -61.43 6.32 -17.32
N THR A 46 -62.00 7.06 -16.38
CA THR A 46 -62.75 8.30 -16.63
C THR A 46 -61.87 9.40 -17.20
N ILE A 47 -60.62 9.53 -16.74
CA ILE A 47 -59.65 10.51 -17.26
C ILE A 47 -59.46 10.37 -18.78
N ASN A 48 -59.55 9.16 -19.35
CA ASN A 48 -59.41 8.96 -20.80
C ASN A 48 -60.58 9.55 -21.63
N PHE A 49 -61.71 9.88 -20.99
CA PHE A 49 -62.85 10.52 -21.64
C PHE A 49 -62.85 12.05 -21.51
N ALA A 50 -61.88 12.63 -20.79
CA ALA A 50 -61.77 14.08 -20.67
C ALA A 50 -61.51 14.73 -22.05
N ASN A 51 -62.11 15.90 -22.28
CA ASN A 51 -61.81 16.70 -23.47
C ASN A 51 -60.34 17.18 -23.48
N GLY A 52 -59.86 17.68 -24.62
CA GLY A 52 -58.44 18.01 -24.79
C GLY A 52 -57.86 19.06 -23.83
N ASN A 53 -58.69 20.02 -23.37
CA ASN A 53 -58.26 21.04 -22.41
C ASN A 53 -58.17 20.46 -20.99
N ASP A 54 -59.20 19.75 -20.56
CA ASP A 54 -59.24 19.07 -19.26
C ASP A 54 -58.14 18.01 -19.16
N TYR A 55 -57.87 17.28 -20.24
CA TYR A 55 -56.79 16.30 -20.29
C TYR A 55 -55.41 16.96 -20.14
N SER A 56 -55.18 18.10 -20.81
CA SER A 56 -53.94 18.88 -20.66
C SER A 56 -53.75 19.36 -19.22
N LEU A 57 -54.83 19.84 -18.60
CA LEU A 57 -54.83 20.29 -17.20
C LEU A 57 -54.49 19.14 -16.25
N LEU A 58 -55.09 17.97 -16.44
CA LEU A 58 -54.81 16.76 -15.67
C LEU A 58 -53.36 16.28 -15.83
N ILE A 59 -52.77 16.37 -17.02
CA ILE A 59 -51.34 16.03 -17.22
C ILE A 59 -50.46 17.00 -16.42
N SER A 60 -50.75 18.30 -16.47
CA SER A 60 -49.99 19.33 -15.74
C SER A 60 -50.01 19.06 -14.24
N TYR A 61 -51.20 18.90 -13.65
CA TYR A 61 -51.33 18.64 -12.22
C TYR A 61 -50.79 17.28 -11.81
N LEU A 62 -50.95 16.23 -12.62
CA LEU A 62 -50.37 14.92 -12.30
C LEU A 62 -48.83 14.97 -12.36
N THR A 63 -48.26 15.77 -13.26
CA THR A 63 -46.80 16.00 -13.33
C THR A 63 -46.31 16.70 -12.06
N LYS A 64 -47.02 17.73 -11.61
CA LYS A 64 -46.76 18.44 -10.34
C LYS A 64 -46.84 17.49 -9.14
N VAL A 65 -47.90 16.68 -9.04
CA VAL A 65 -48.07 15.66 -8.00
C VAL A 65 -46.91 14.66 -8.02
N LEU A 66 -46.57 14.10 -9.19
CA LEU A 66 -45.50 13.12 -9.32
C LEU A 66 -44.13 13.70 -8.93
N LYS A 67 -43.82 14.94 -9.34
CA LYS A 67 -42.60 15.64 -8.90
C LYS A 67 -42.57 15.80 -7.38
N ASN A 68 -43.67 16.26 -6.77
CA ASN A 68 -43.78 16.48 -5.31
C ASN A 68 -43.64 15.19 -4.48
N ILE A 69 -44.13 14.05 -4.98
CA ILE A 69 -44.08 12.78 -4.23
C ILE A 69 -42.86 11.91 -4.56
N SER A 70 -41.92 12.45 -5.32
CA SER A 70 -40.70 11.76 -5.77
C SER A 70 -39.44 12.39 -5.17
N ASP A 71 -38.37 11.61 -5.15
CA ASP A 71 -37.03 12.11 -4.84
C ASP A 71 -36.52 12.90 -6.05
N GLN A 72 -36.45 14.23 -5.98
CA GLN A 72 -35.95 15.07 -7.07
C GLN A 72 -34.41 15.16 -7.00
N CYS A 73 -33.75 15.24 -8.15
CA CYS A 73 -32.29 15.29 -8.28
C CYS A 73 -31.87 16.34 -9.32
N PRO A 74 -32.25 17.62 -9.16
CA PRO A 74 -31.81 18.66 -10.11
C PRO A 74 -30.28 18.73 -10.15
N LEU A 75 -29.71 18.98 -11.33
CA LEU A 75 -28.28 19.12 -11.56
C LEU A 75 -27.96 20.55 -12.01
N ASP A 76 -26.82 21.09 -11.56
CA ASP A 76 -26.45 22.51 -11.74
C ASP A 76 -25.88 22.84 -13.14
N PHE A 77 -26.10 21.99 -14.12
CA PHE A 77 -25.61 22.15 -15.49
C PHE A 77 -26.65 21.68 -16.51
N PRO A 78 -26.59 22.13 -17.79
CA PRO A 78 -27.60 21.78 -18.77
C PRO A 78 -27.70 20.27 -19.00
N ILE A 79 -28.89 19.70 -18.81
CA ILE A 79 -29.16 18.26 -18.96
C ILE A 79 -30.12 18.00 -20.10
N TYR A 80 -29.88 16.92 -20.84
CA TYR A 80 -30.72 16.50 -21.96
C TYR A 80 -31.22 15.06 -21.81
N ASP A 81 -32.36 14.76 -22.41
CA ASP A 81 -32.92 13.41 -22.49
C ASP A 81 -33.54 13.14 -23.87
N ILE A 82 -33.47 11.87 -24.29
CA ILE A 82 -34.19 11.33 -25.45
C ILE A 82 -35.11 10.24 -24.92
N VAL A 83 -36.42 10.45 -24.99
CA VAL A 83 -37.40 9.58 -24.36
C VAL A 83 -38.63 9.38 -25.24
N GLY A 84 -39.17 8.18 -25.27
CA GLY A 84 -40.41 7.87 -25.99
C GLY A 84 -41.57 7.72 -25.02
N THR A 85 -42.77 8.11 -25.44
CA THR A 85 -44.02 7.75 -24.74
C THR A 85 -44.31 6.24 -24.80
N GLY A 86 -43.71 5.54 -25.77
CA GLY A 86 -43.87 4.10 -25.97
C GLY A 86 -45.24 3.69 -26.51
N GLY A 87 -45.42 2.37 -26.68
CA GLY A 87 -46.69 1.78 -27.09
C GLY A 87 -47.03 1.94 -28.57
N ASP A 88 -46.02 2.03 -29.44
CA ASP A 88 -46.14 1.96 -30.90
C ASP A 88 -46.58 0.57 -31.42
N LYS A 89 -46.46 -0.48 -30.58
CA LYS A 89 -46.71 -1.89 -30.90
C LYS A 89 -45.90 -2.42 -32.10
N LYS A 90 -44.86 -1.71 -32.55
CA LYS A 90 -44.08 -2.07 -33.76
C LYS A 90 -42.80 -2.86 -33.45
N ASN A 91 -42.56 -3.26 -32.19
CA ASN A 91 -41.38 -4.04 -31.74
C ASN A 91 -40.05 -3.52 -32.30
N THR A 92 -39.89 -2.19 -32.21
CA THR A 92 -38.74 -1.45 -32.73
C THR A 92 -37.52 -1.65 -31.82
N TYR A 93 -36.31 -1.51 -32.38
CA TYR A 93 -35.07 -1.49 -31.60
C TYR A 93 -35.06 -0.38 -30.53
N ASN A 94 -34.27 -0.56 -29.49
CA ASN A 94 -34.04 0.46 -28.47
C ASN A 94 -33.14 1.56 -29.03
N ILE A 95 -33.75 2.58 -29.64
CA ILE A 95 -33.04 3.67 -30.33
C ILE A 95 -32.56 4.74 -29.37
N SER A 96 -33.40 5.14 -28.42
CA SER A 96 -33.11 6.30 -27.59
C SER A 96 -31.95 6.06 -26.60
N THR A 97 -31.65 4.80 -26.24
CA THR A 97 -30.53 4.47 -25.35
C THR A 97 -29.16 4.68 -26.02
N PRO A 98 -28.84 4.03 -27.15
CA PRO A 98 -27.60 4.32 -27.87
C PRO A 98 -27.53 5.76 -28.36
N ALA A 99 -28.65 6.37 -28.76
CA ALA A 99 -28.66 7.77 -29.18
C ALA A 99 -28.16 8.71 -28.07
N SER A 100 -28.60 8.51 -26.82
CA SER A 100 -28.11 9.25 -25.66
C SER A 100 -26.61 8.99 -25.40
N ILE A 101 -26.15 7.76 -25.54
CA ILE A 101 -24.72 7.44 -25.34
C ILE A 101 -23.85 8.14 -26.39
N ILE A 102 -24.30 8.19 -27.65
CA ILE A 102 -23.59 8.87 -28.74
C ILE A 102 -23.54 10.38 -28.51
N CYS A 103 -24.65 11.01 -28.08
CA CYS A 103 -24.68 12.41 -27.68
C CYS A 103 -23.69 12.71 -26.54
N ALA A 104 -23.58 11.81 -25.55
CA ALA A 104 -22.63 11.95 -24.46
C ALA A 104 -21.16 11.95 -24.92
N GLY A 105 -20.83 11.15 -25.95
CA GLY A 105 -19.50 11.15 -26.56
C GLY A 105 -19.17 12.45 -27.32
N ALA A 106 -20.20 13.22 -27.70
CA ALA A 106 -20.09 14.57 -28.25
C ALA A 106 -20.19 15.67 -27.17
N ASN A 107 -19.91 15.34 -25.91
CA ASN A 107 -19.95 16.25 -24.75
C ASN A 107 -21.33 16.84 -24.38
N ILE A 108 -22.43 16.22 -24.82
CA ILE A 108 -23.78 16.58 -24.35
C ILE A 108 -24.08 15.82 -23.06
N LYS A 109 -24.42 16.51 -21.97
CA LYS A 109 -24.76 15.88 -20.68
C LYS A 109 -26.16 15.22 -20.75
N MET A 110 -26.18 13.89 -20.79
CA MET A 110 -27.37 13.06 -20.95
C MET A 110 -27.78 12.37 -19.64
N CYS A 111 -28.94 12.73 -19.10
CA CYS A 111 -29.59 11.98 -18.02
C CYS A 111 -30.83 11.29 -18.55
N LYS A 112 -30.63 10.05 -19.00
CA LYS A 112 -31.67 9.28 -19.65
C LYS A 112 -32.68 8.74 -18.65
N HIS A 113 -33.92 9.24 -18.66
CA HIS A 113 -35.00 8.66 -17.87
C HIS A 113 -35.58 7.42 -18.55
N GLY A 114 -35.80 6.36 -17.79
CA GLY A 114 -36.39 5.15 -18.36
C GLY A 114 -36.85 4.11 -17.34
N ASN A 115 -37.42 3.04 -17.88
CA ASN A 115 -38.03 1.96 -17.11
C ASN A 115 -37.76 0.60 -17.78
N ARG A 116 -38.14 -0.49 -17.10
CA ARG A 116 -38.21 -1.83 -17.70
C ARG A 116 -39.37 -1.92 -18.67
N SER A 117 -39.29 -2.85 -19.63
CA SER A 117 -40.37 -3.02 -20.59
C SER A 117 -41.68 -3.46 -19.92
N SER A 118 -42.80 -2.88 -20.36
CA SER A 118 -44.16 -3.36 -20.07
C SER A 118 -44.93 -3.82 -21.31
N THR A 119 -44.53 -3.36 -22.51
CA THR A 119 -45.26 -3.57 -23.79
C THR A 119 -44.37 -3.87 -24.99
N SER A 120 -43.05 -3.71 -24.87
CA SER A 120 -42.04 -3.96 -25.93
C SER A 120 -41.21 -5.21 -25.62
N ASN A 121 -40.42 -5.69 -26.57
CA ASN A 121 -39.51 -6.83 -26.33
C ASN A 121 -38.34 -6.50 -25.37
N SER A 122 -38.00 -5.22 -25.14
CA SER A 122 -36.94 -4.81 -24.20
C SER A 122 -36.97 -3.32 -23.84
N GLY A 123 -36.87 -2.98 -22.55
CA GLY A 123 -36.78 -1.60 -22.07
C GLY A 123 -35.33 -1.09 -21.99
N SER A 124 -35.15 0.22 -21.80
CA SER A 124 -33.82 0.82 -21.62
C SER A 124 -33.07 0.27 -20.41
N ALA A 125 -33.79 0.04 -19.30
CA ALA A 125 -33.24 -0.59 -18.11
C ALA A 125 -32.72 -2.01 -18.39
N ASP A 126 -33.49 -2.82 -19.11
CA ASP A 126 -33.16 -4.22 -19.41
C ASP A 126 -31.91 -4.30 -20.31
N VAL A 127 -31.80 -3.41 -21.30
CA VAL A 127 -30.66 -3.33 -22.22
C VAL A 127 -29.40 -2.86 -21.50
N LEU A 128 -29.48 -1.82 -20.67
CA LEU A 128 -28.33 -1.30 -19.93
C LEU A 128 -27.76 -2.31 -18.92
N GLU A 129 -28.61 -3.12 -18.28
CA GLU A 129 -28.15 -4.23 -17.44
C GLU A 129 -27.39 -5.29 -18.25
N LYS A 130 -27.85 -5.62 -19.47
CA LYS A 130 -27.11 -6.54 -20.36
C LYS A 130 -25.80 -5.94 -20.86
N LEU A 131 -25.72 -4.62 -20.99
CA LEU A 131 -24.47 -3.89 -21.25
C LEU A 131 -23.54 -3.84 -20.01
N GLY A 132 -24.00 -4.31 -18.85
CA GLY A 132 -23.22 -4.44 -17.62
C GLY A 132 -23.49 -3.37 -16.57
N ALA A 133 -24.33 -2.38 -16.85
CA ALA A 133 -24.55 -1.24 -15.95
C ALA A 133 -25.35 -1.62 -14.68
N ASN A 134 -25.10 -0.90 -13.59
CA ASN A 134 -26.00 -0.92 -12.44
C ASN A 134 -27.02 0.22 -12.59
N ILE A 135 -28.28 -0.12 -12.82
CA ILE A 135 -29.33 0.89 -13.05
C ILE A 135 -29.92 1.47 -11.75
N ASN A 136 -29.61 0.88 -10.59
CA ASN A 136 -30.20 1.26 -9.31
C ASN A 136 -29.32 2.29 -8.60
N LEU A 137 -29.34 3.53 -9.10
CA LEU A 137 -28.64 4.67 -8.51
C LEU A 137 -29.63 5.60 -7.78
N ASN A 138 -29.20 6.16 -6.64
CA ASN A 138 -29.92 7.23 -5.95
C ASN A 138 -29.44 8.63 -6.41
N SER A 139 -30.11 9.69 -5.95
CA SER A 139 -29.81 11.08 -6.33
C SER A 139 -28.32 11.46 -6.19
N ARG A 140 -27.72 11.17 -5.03
CA ARG A 140 -26.29 11.46 -4.77
C ARG A 140 -25.35 10.71 -5.73
N GLN A 141 -25.67 9.45 -6.03
CA GLN A 141 -24.85 8.63 -6.93
C GLN A 141 -24.96 9.10 -8.39
N ILE A 142 -26.15 9.56 -8.81
CA ILE A 142 -26.34 10.14 -10.15
C ILE A 142 -25.51 11.42 -10.29
N GLN A 143 -25.49 12.28 -9.26
CA GLN A 143 -24.66 13.48 -9.25
C GLN A 143 -23.17 13.14 -9.41
N GLU A 144 -22.64 12.19 -8.62
CA GLU A 144 -21.23 11.76 -8.73
C GLU A 144 -20.90 11.22 -10.12
N VAL A 145 -21.81 10.45 -10.73
CA VAL A 145 -21.66 9.96 -12.10
C VAL A 145 -21.60 11.11 -13.10
N MET A 146 -22.51 12.08 -13.02
CA MET A 146 -22.61 13.16 -14.01
C MET A 146 -21.53 14.23 -13.88
N GLU A 147 -20.89 14.35 -12.71
CA GLU A 147 -19.68 15.17 -12.53
C GLU A 147 -18.50 14.64 -13.36
N ASN A 148 -18.39 13.32 -13.52
CA ASN A 148 -17.23 12.66 -14.15
C ASN A 148 -17.55 11.90 -15.45
N ASN A 149 -18.81 11.91 -15.89
CA ASN A 149 -19.28 11.28 -17.12
C ASN A 149 -20.39 12.14 -17.75
N ASN A 150 -20.60 12.01 -19.05
CA ASN A 150 -21.66 12.73 -19.75
C ASN A 150 -22.94 11.89 -19.93
N PHE A 151 -22.94 10.64 -19.51
CA PHE A 151 -24.11 9.77 -19.58
C PHE A 151 -24.44 9.17 -18.21
N CYS A 152 -25.70 9.28 -17.80
CA CYS A 152 -26.26 8.52 -16.68
C CYS A 152 -27.69 8.07 -17.00
N PHE A 153 -28.06 6.88 -16.51
CA PHE A 153 -29.43 6.40 -16.59
C PHE A 153 -30.16 6.66 -15.27
N VAL A 154 -31.38 7.16 -15.39
CA VAL A 154 -32.27 7.49 -14.28
C VAL A 154 -33.40 6.46 -14.28
N PHE A 155 -33.33 5.50 -13.37
CA PHE A 155 -34.31 4.40 -13.32
C PHE A 155 -35.58 4.82 -12.57
N ALA A 156 -36.68 4.99 -13.29
CA ALA A 156 -37.92 5.57 -12.75
C ALA A 156 -38.41 4.97 -11.42
N PRO A 157 -38.41 3.62 -11.22
CA PRO A 157 -38.88 3.03 -9.96
C PRO A 157 -38.08 3.42 -8.71
N GLN A 158 -36.84 3.89 -8.84
CA GLN A 158 -36.04 4.36 -7.70
C GLN A 158 -36.55 5.69 -7.14
N PHE A 159 -37.05 6.57 -8.00
CA PHE A 159 -37.47 7.93 -7.65
C PHE A 159 -38.97 8.01 -7.37
N TYR A 160 -39.77 7.20 -8.09
CA TYR A 160 -41.24 7.20 -7.99
C TYR A 160 -41.76 6.02 -7.17
N LYS A 161 -41.26 5.84 -5.94
CA LYS A 161 -41.56 4.66 -5.08
C LYS A 161 -43.05 4.45 -4.82
N LYS A 162 -43.83 5.53 -4.71
CA LYS A 162 -45.29 5.47 -4.50
C LYS A 162 -46.06 4.91 -5.71
N MET A 163 -45.45 4.83 -6.90
CA MET A 163 -46.06 4.21 -8.08
C MET A 163 -46.44 2.74 -7.83
N LYS A 164 -45.77 2.05 -6.89
CA LYS A 164 -46.12 0.66 -6.53
C LYS A 164 -47.57 0.48 -6.12
N HIS A 165 -48.23 1.52 -5.60
CA HIS A 165 -49.63 1.49 -5.15
C HIS A 165 -50.64 1.61 -6.29
N ILE A 166 -50.25 2.14 -7.46
CA ILE A 166 -51.13 2.26 -8.63
C ILE A 166 -50.81 1.24 -9.74
N MET A 167 -49.63 0.59 -9.68
CA MET A 167 -49.22 -0.41 -10.67
C MET A 167 -50.18 -1.61 -10.79
N PRO A 168 -50.67 -2.24 -9.71
CA PRO A 168 -51.63 -3.35 -9.81
C PRO A 168 -52.92 -2.93 -10.51
N VAL A 169 -53.49 -1.78 -10.13
CA VAL A 169 -54.67 -1.20 -10.76
C VAL A 169 -54.44 -0.99 -12.26
N ARG A 170 -53.31 -0.38 -12.65
CA ARG A 170 -52.99 -0.15 -14.07
C ARG A 170 -52.85 -1.44 -14.86
N ARG A 171 -52.30 -2.51 -14.28
CA ARG A 171 -52.23 -3.83 -14.92
C ARG A 171 -53.61 -4.44 -15.11
N ASN A 172 -54.47 -4.35 -14.09
CA ASN A 172 -55.83 -4.90 -14.14
C ASN A 172 -56.74 -4.14 -15.11
N VAL A 173 -56.63 -2.81 -15.19
CA VAL A 173 -57.40 -2.00 -16.16
C VAL A 173 -57.00 -2.35 -17.60
N GLY A 174 -55.72 -2.61 -17.87
CA GLY A 174 -55.27 -3.12 -19.17
C GLY A 174 -55.37 -2.15 -20.36
N ILE A 175 -55.79 -0.90 -20.15
CA ILE A 175 -55.86 0.14 -21.20
C ILE A 175 -54.74 1.19 -21.04
N LYS A 176 -54.42 1.92 -22.11
CA LYS A 176 -53.51 3.09 -22.03
C LYS A 176 -54.17 4.17 -21.16
N THR A 177 -53.47 4.68 -20.15
CA THR A 177 -53.96 5.76 -19.27
C THR A 177 -53.09 7.00 -19.40
N ILE A 178 -53.44 8.07 -18.68
CA ILE A 178 -52.66 9.31 -18.60
C ILE A 178 -51.17 9.08 -18.26
N PHE A 179 -50.88 8.04 -17.47
CA PHE A 179 -49.51 7.66 -17.09
C PHE A 179 -48.63 7.18 -18.25
N ASN A 180 -49.20 6.81 -19.40
CA ASN A 180 -48.41 6.46 -20.60
C ASN A 180 -47.74 7.69 -21.23
N PHE A 181 -48.24 8.89 -20.96
CA PHE A 181 -47.72 10.14 -21.53
C PHE A 181 -46.83 10.91 -20.56
N ILE A 182 -46.87 10.56 -19.28
CA ILE A 182 -46.21 11.34 -18.23
C ILE A 182 -44.73 10.99 -18.05
N GLY A 183 -44.33 9.76 -18.38
CA GLY A 183 -42.95 9.28 -18.16
C GLY A 183 -41.86 10.23 -18.68
N PRO A 184 -41.98 10.75 -19.93
CA PRO A 184 -41.09 11.78 -20.46
C PRO A 184 -41.02 13.09 -19.65
N LEU A 185 -42.07 13.45 -18.92
CA LEU A 185 -42.25 14.76 -18.28
C LEU A 185 -41.79 14.81 -16.82
N ILE A 186 -41.54 13.63 -16.25
CA ILE A 186 -41.17 13.43 -14.85
C ILE A 186 -39.74 12.88 -14.76
N ASN A 187 -38.81 13.46 -15.52
CA ASN A 187 -37.40 13.18 -15.29
C ASN A 187 -36.97 13.93 -14.01
N PRO A 188 -36.54 13.25 -12.94
CA PRO A 188 -36.21 13.89 -11.66
C PRO A 188 -34.97 14.78 -11.73
N THR A 189 -34.21 14.75 -12.83
CA THR A 189 -33.02 15.59 -13.04
C THR A 189 -33.32 16.99 -13.57
N ASN A 190 -34.60 17.29 -13.84
CA ASN A 190 -35.08 18.56 -14.41
C ASN A 190 -34.31 18.98 -15.68
N PRO A 191 -34.44 18.22 -16.78
CA PRO A 191 -33.68 18.45 -18.00
C PRO A 191 -33.96 19.83 -18.62
N THR A 192 -32.90 20.46 -19.12
CA THR A 192 -32.93 21.70 -19.90
C THR A 192 -33.44 21.47 -21.32
N GLY A 193 -33.24 20.25 -21.87
CA GLY A 193 -33.74 19.88 -23.19
C GLY A 193 -34.31 18.47 -23.27
N LEU A 194 -35.44 18.30 -23.96
CA LEU A 194 -36.14 17.02 -24.11
C LEU A 194 -36.50 16.75 -25.56
N LEU A 195 -36.00 15.64 -26.11
CA LEU A 195 -36.49 15.06 -27.37
C LEU A 195 -37.48 13.95 -27.06
N ILE A 196 -38.76 14.19 -27.33
CA ILE A 196 -39.87 13.31 -26.93
C ILE A 196 -40.52 12.66 -28.14
N GLY A 197 -40.49 11.34 -28.20
CA GLY A 197 -41.25 10.54 -29.17
C GLY A 197 -42.71 10.38 -28.79
N VAL A 198 -43.63 10.65 -29.73
CA VAL A 198 -45.08 10.45 -29.54
C VAL A 198 -45.69 9.52 -30.58
N SER A 199 -46.48 8.53 -30.11
CA SER A 199 -47.09 7.51 -30.97
C SER A 199 -48.35 7.99 -31.71
N ASN A 200 -48.95 9.12 -31.32
CA ASN A 200 -50.18 9.67 -31.91
C ASN A 200 -50.10 11.21 -31.98
N THR A 201 -50.48 11.78 -33.12
CA THR A 201 -50.41 13.23 -33.40
C THR A 201 -51.40 14.07 -32.60
N ASP A 202 -52.62 13.57 -32.35
CA ASP A 202 -53.65 14.30 -31.58
C ASP A 202 -53.20 14.48 -30.14
N LYS A 203 -52.50 13.48 -29.60
CA LYS A 203 -51.90 13.54 -28.27
C LYS A 203 -50.64 14.40 -28.23
N ALA A 204 -49.89 14.50 -29.33
CA ALA A 204 -48.74 15.39 -29.44
C ALA A 204 -49.15 16.85 -29.22
N ASP A 205 -50.27 17.27 -29.82
CA ASP A 205 -50.80 18.63 -29.64
C ASP A 205 -51.24 18.91 -28.20
N ILE A 206 -51.81 17.92 -27.51
CA ILE A 206 -52.18 18.05 -26.10
C ILE A 206 -50.93 18.18 -25.22
N ILE A 207 -49.94 17.31 -25.42
CA ILE A 207 -48.67 17.34 -24.66
C ILE A 207 -47.91 18.64 -24.93
N ALA A 208 -47.86 19.09 -26.18
CA ALA A 208 -47.20 20.33 -26.55
C ALA A 208 -47.81 21.54 -25.83
N ARG A 209 -49.15 21.61 -25.77
CA ARG A 209 -49.86 22.65 -25.00
C ARG A 209 -49.57 22.57 -23.50
N THR A 210 -49.51 21.37 -22.93
CA THR A 210 -49.16 21.20 -21.51
C THR A 210 -47.75 21.69 -21.22
N LEU A 211 -46.79 21.40 -22.11
CA LEU A 211 -45.39 21.77 -21.91
C LEU A 211 -45.08 23.23 -22.23
N ALA A 212 -45.86 23.87 -23.10
CA ALA A 212 -45.75 25.30 -23.36
C ALA A 212 -46.02 26.18 -22.12
N VAL A 213 -46.56 25.62 -21.02
CA VAL A 213 -46.75 26.34 -19.76
C VAL A 213 -45.46 26.39 -18.92
N ASN A 214 -44.44 25.59 -19.26
CA ASN A 214 -43.15 25.57 -18.55
C ASN A 214 -42.03 26.20 -19.42
N PRO A 215 -41.55 27.42 -19.09
CA PRO A 215 -40.62 28.17 -19.94
C PRO A 215 -39.19 27.62 -19.95
N GLU A 216 -38.78 26.87 -18.94
CA GLU A 216 -37.34 26.62 -18.68
C GLU A 216 -36.76 25.42 -19.44
N THR A 217 -37.60 24.59 -20.07
CA THR A 217 -37.17 23.39 -20.79
C THR A 217 -37.45 23.52 -22.29
N ASN A 218 -36.40 23.40 -23.11
CA ASN A 218 -36.54 23.30 -24.56
C ASN A 218 -37.04 21.91 -24.95
N VAL A 219 -38.25 21.81 -25.52
CA VAL A 219 -38.84 20.50 -25.86
C VAL A 219 -39.03 20.38 -27.36
N MET A 220 -38.73 19.21 -27.91
CA MET A 220 -39.11 18.84 -29.28
C MET A 220 -39.86 17.51 -29.26
N LEU A 221 -41.14 17.53 -29.64
CA LEU A 221 -41.94 16.33 -29.85
C LEU A 221 -41.80 15.87 -31.30
N VAL A 222 -41.66 14.57 -31.52
CA VAL A 222 -41.49 13.99 -32.86
C VAL A 222 -42.39 12.78 -33.11
N HIS A 223 -42.89 12.67 -34.34
CA HIS A 223 -43.75 11.58 -34.79
C HIS A 223 -43.48 11.19 -36.25
N SER A 224 -43.29 9.89 -36.52
CA SER A 224 -43.13 9.36 -37.87
C SER A 224 -44.01 8.15 -38.10
N ASN A 225 -45.01 8.26 -38.99
CA ASN A 225 -45.84 7.15 -39.48
C ASN A 225 -46.28 6.13 -38.40
N GLY A 226 -46.86 6.63 -37.30
CA GLY A 226 -47.35 5.79 -36.19
C GLY A 226 -46.28 5.34 -35.19
N ILE A 227 -45.04 5.81 -35.32
CA ILE A 227 -43.91 5.48 -34.45
C ILE A 227 -43.51 6.73 -33.65
N ASP A 228 -43.15 6.52 -32.38
CA ASP A 228 -42.66 7.53 -31.45
C ASP A 228 -41.16 7.85 -31.67
N LYS A 229 -40.73 7.96 -32.94
CA LYS A 229 -39.31 8.09 -33.35
C LYS A 229 -39.17 8.96 -34.60
N ILE A 230 -37.95 9.42 -34.88
CA ILE A 230 -37.57 10.13 -36.11
C ILE A 230 -37.19 9.12 -37.18
N SER A 231 -37.82 9.16 -38.34
CA SER A 231 -37.45 8.28 -39.45
C SER A 231 -36.24 8.85 -40.22
N PRO A 232 -35.23 8.03 -40.56
CA PRO A 232 -34.15 8.43 -41.44
C PRO A 232 -34.60 8.50 -42.91
N TYR A 233 -35.72 7.86 -43.28
CA TYR A 233 -36.15 7.74 -44.69
C TYR A 233 -37.57 8.24 -44.96
N GLN A 234 -38.34 8.60 -43.93
CA GLN A 234 -39.69 9.15 -44.07
C GLN A 234 -39.77 10.53 -43.39
N LYS A 235 -40.75 11.34 -43.80
CA LYS A 235 -41.02 12.63 -43.17
C LYS A 235 -41.45 12.46 -41.70
N THR A 236 -40.85 13.26 -40.83
CA THR A 236 -41.13 13.28 -39.39
C THR A 236 -41.83 14.58 -39.03
N LYS A 237 -43.03 14.53 -38.45
CA LYS A 237 -43.70 15.73 -37.91
C LYS A 237 -43.05 16.11 -36.58
N PHE A 238 -42.94 17.42 -36.32
CA PHE A 238 -42.43 17.91 -35.04
C PHE A 238 -43.27 19.04 -34.44
N TRP A 239 -43.19 19.16 -33.11
CA TRP A 239 -43.65 20.31 -32.33
C TRP A 239 -42.50 20.76 -31.45
N LYS A 240 -41.92 21.92 -31.75
CA LYS A 240 -40.83 22.52 -30.99
C LYS A 240 -41.43 23.57 -30.06
N ILE A 241 -41.14 23.44 -28.78
CA ILE A 241 -41.60 24.33 -27.72
C ILE A 241 -40.39 25.10 -27.22
N LYS A 242 -40.44 26.43 -27.38
CA LYS A 242 -39.44 27.37 -26.88
C LYS A 242 -40.13 28.67 -26.50
N ASP A 243 -39.82 29.23 -25.33
CA ASP A 243 -40.36 30.51 -24.86
C ASP A 243 -41.90 30.58 -24.91
N HIS A 244 -42.58 29.50 -24.47
CA HIS A 244 -44.04 29.33 -24.53
C HIS A 244 -44.66 29.24 -25.94
N ILE A 245 -43.86 29.32 -27.00
CA ILE A 245 -44.31 29.24 -28.40
C ILE A 245 -44.17 27.80 -28.90
N ILE A 246 -45.22 27.31 -29.56
CA ILE A 246 -45.23 26.01 -30.24
C ILE A 246 -45.03 26.23 -31.73
N GLU A 247 -43.86 25.88 -32.23
CA GLU A 247 -43.55 25.82 -33.66
C GLU A 247 -43.85 24.40 -34.17
N LYS A 248 -44.64 24.29 -35.24
CA LYS A 248 -44.94 22.99 -35.89
C LYS A 248 -44.29 22.93 -37.26
N GLY A 249 -43.73 21.78 -37.59
CA GLY A 249 -43.13 21.58 -38.90
C GLY A 249 -42.94 20.12 -39.25
N THR A 250 -42.11 19.87 -40.26
CA THR A 250 -41.78 18.53 -40.74
C THR A 250 -40.30 18.47 -41.08
N ILE A 251 -39.60 17.50 -40.50
CA ILE A 251 -38.21 17.16 -40.83
C ILE A 251 -38.22 16.22 -42.03
N LYS A 252 -37.48 16.56 -43.08
CA LYS A 252 -37.30 15.72 -44.27
C LYS A 252 -36.03 14.86 -44.13
N PRO A 253 -36.03 13.62 -44.67
CA PRO A 253 -34.82 12.78 -44.75
C PRO A 253 -33.59 13.49 -45.32
N SER A 254 -33.79 14.39 -46.30
CA SER A 254 -32.72 15.16 -46.94
C SER A 254 -31.96 16.07 -45.98
N GLU A 255 -32.57 16.49 -44.87
CA GLU A 255 -31.91 17.33 -43.85
C GLU A 255 -30.84 16.56 -43.07
N PHE A 256 -30.87 15.22 -43.09
CA PHE A 256 -29.83 14.36 -42.52
C PHE A 256 -28.90 13.77 -43.59
N GLY A 257 -29.05 14.17 -44.85
CA GLY A 257 -28.32 13.62 -45.99
C GLY A 257 -28.88 12.30 -46.54
N PHE A 258 -30.13 11.93 -46.20
CA PHE A 258 -30.77 10.70 -46.71
C PHE A 258 -31.81 10.99 -47.80
N ARG A 259 -32.07 9.98 -48.65
CA ARG A 259 -33.16 10.01 -49.64
C ARG A 259 -34.45 9.44 -49.04
N GLU A 260 -35.59 10.03 -49.41
CA GLU A 260 -36.91 9.56 -48.96
C GLU A 260 -37.20 8.15 -49.53
N SER A 261 -37.69 7.24 -48.68
CA SER A 261 -38.01 5.86 -49.01
C SER A 261 -39.19 5.35 -48.18
N ASN A 262 -40.05 4.55 -48.82
CA ASN A 262 -41.18 3.90 -48.15
C ASN A 262 -40.76 2.61 -47.40
N SER A 263 -39.47 2.26 -47.38
CA SER A 263 -38.97 1.09 -46.67
C SER A 263 -39.18 1.22 -45.16
N GLU A 264 -39.83 0.23 -44.56
CA GLU A 264 -39.99 0.10 -43.10
C GLU A 264 -39.02 -0.92 -42.48
N ASN A 265 -38.11 -1.49 -43.26
CA ASN A 265 -37.24 -2.58 -42.78
C ASN A 265 -36.11 -2.10 -41.86
N TYR A 266 -35.82 -0.80 -41.83
CA TYR A 266 -34.72 -0.22 -41.04
C TYR A 266 -34.94 -0.25 -39.51
N PHE A 267 -36.17 -0.48 -39.05
CA PHE A 267 -36.51 -0.51 -37.63
C PHE A 267 -37.02 -1.86 -37.10
N LYS A 268 -37.20 -2.86 -37.99
CA LYS A 268 -37.63 -4.22 -37.63
C LYS A 268 -36.45 -4.99 -37.03
N GLY A 269 -36.66 -5.72 -35.93
CA GLY A 269 -35.68 -6.73 -35.47
C GLY A 269 -35.22 -6.68 -34.01
N GLY A 270 -35.80 -5.83 -33.15
CA GLY A 270 -35.51 -5.87 -31.71
C GLY A 270 -36.12 -7.11 -31.04
N THR A 271 -35.45 -8.27 -31.10
CA THR A 271 -36.01 -9.55 -30.62
C THR A 271 -36.03 -9.65 -29.09
N ASN A 272 -34.99 -9.17 -28.41
CA ASN A 272 -34.88 -9.15 -26.95
C ASN A 272 -33.78 -8.18 -26.47
N ALA A 273 -33.64 -8.03 -25.14
CA ALA A 273 -32.68 -7.11 -24.53
C ALA A 273 -31.21 -7.45 -24.84
N MET A 274 -30.87 -8.74 -25.01
CA MET A 274 -29.51 -9.18 -25.32
C MET A 274 -29.12 -8.82 -26.75
N SER A 275 -30.02 -9.08 -27.72
CA SER A 275 -29.83 -8.70 -29.13
C SER A 275 -29.65 -7.18 -29.26
N ASN A 276 -30.47 -6.39 -28.55
CA ASN A 276 -30.32 -4.94 -28.51
C ASN A 276 -28.96 -4.51 -27.91
N ALA A 277 -28.54 -5.11 -26.79
CA ALA A 277 -27.25 -4.81 -26.19
C ALA A 277 -26.07 -5.15 -27.12
N GLN A 278 -26.16 -6.27 -27.85
CA GLN A 278 -25.19 -6.66 -28.88
C GLN A 278 -25.11 -5.61 -29.98
N THR A 279 -26.24 -5.26 -30.62
CA THR A 279 -26.25 -4.28 -31.72
C THR A 279 -25.77 -2.91 -31.25
N ILE A 280 -26.13 -2.48 -30.04
CA ILE A 280 -25.62 -1.21 -29.48
C ILE A 280 -24.09 -1.23 -29.39
N LEU A 281 -23.50 -2.33 -28.90
CA LEU A 281 -22.04 -2.42 -28.85
C LEU A 281 -21.41 -2.50 -30.23
N GLU A 282 -21.99 -3.24 -31.15
CA GLU A 282 -21.52 -3.28 -32.55
C GLU A 282 -21.50 -1.87 -33.15
N ILE A 283 -22.51 -1.03 -32.89
CA ILE A 283 -22.54 0.37 -33.34
C ILE A 283 -21.46 1.19 -32.64
N LEU A 284 -21.36 1.13 -31.30
CA LEU A 284 -20.41 1.92 -30.52
C LEU A 284 -18.94 1.52 -30.77
N MET A 285 -18.70 0.26 -31.18
CA MET A 285 -17.40 -0.24 -31.63
C MET A 285 -17.13 0.07 -33.12
N ASN A 286 -18.04 0.80 -33.78
CA ASN A 286 -17.99 1.16 -35.19
C ASN A 286 -17.98 -0.05 -36.16
N ILE A 287 -18.62 -1.15 -35.78
CA ILE A 287 -18.73 -2.40 -36.56
C ILE A 287 -20.00 -2.41 -37.41
N GLU A 288 -21.15 -2.10 -36.82
CA GLU A 288 -22.43 -2.05 -37.52
C GLU A 288 -22.55 -0.74 -38.32
N GLN A 289 -22.68 -0.86 -39.64
CA GLN A 289 -22.77 0.27 -40.58
C GLN A 289 -24.11 0.32 -41.33
N GLY A 290 -25.06 -0.53 -40.97
CA GLY A 290 -26.35 -0.68 -41.62
C GLY A 290 -27.41 0.33 -41.14
N PRO A 291 -28.66 0.19 -41.64
CA PRO A 291 -29.73 1.17 -41.46
C PRO A 291 -30.11 1.48 -40.01
N ILE A 292 -29.80 0.59 -39.08
CA ILE A 292 -30.06 0.80 -37.66
C ILE A 292 -29.16 1.89 -37.06
N LYS A 293 -27.90 1.98 -37.51
CA LYS A 293 -26.97 3.04 -37.12
C LYS A 293 -27.52 4.39 -37.57
N ASP A 294 -27.98 4.49 -38.82
CA ASP A 294 -28.62 5.70 -39.36
C ASP A 294 -29.85 6.10 -38.54
N PHE A 295 -30.70 5.13 -38.20
CA PHE A 295 -31.90 5.37 -37.40
C PHE A 295 -31.58 5.91 -36.00
N ILE A 296 -30.45 5.52 -35.40
CA ILE A 296 -29.98 6.05 -34.13
C ILE A 296 -29.38 7.46 -34.31
N LEU A 297 -28.54 7.63 -35.33
CA LEU A 297 -27.84 8.89 -35.58
C LEU A 297 -28.80 10.07 -35.82
N VAL A 298 -29.92 9.87 -36.53
CA VAL A 298 -30.89 10.96 -36.74
C VAL A 298 -31.47 11.50 -35.43
N HIS A 299 -31.67 10.65 -34.42
CA HIS A 299 -32.15 11.10 -33.10
C HIS A 299 -31.07 11.88 -32.36
N SER A 300 -29.83 11.40 -32.39
CA SER A 300 -28.70 12.08 -31.77
C SER A 300 -28.43 13.44 -32.43
N ALA A 301 -28.50 13.50 -33.76
CA ALA A 301 -28.32 14.73 -34.55
C ALA A 301 -29.43 15.75 -34.26
N THR A 302 -30.69 15.33 -34.18
CA THR A 302 -31.78 16.22 -33.79
C THR A 302 -31.62 16.74 -32.37
N LEU A 303 -31.17 15.91 -31.43
CA LEU A 303 -30.87 16.39 -30.07
C LEU A 303 -29.72 17.40 -30.06
N ALA A 304 -28.69 17.21 -30.90
CA ALA A 304 -27.58 18.16 -31.00
C ALA A 304 -28.04 19.55 -31.46
N VAL A 305 -29.00 19.61 -32.40
CA VAL A 305 -29.66 20.86 -32.80
C VAL A 305 -30.48 21.44 -31.64
N LEU A 306 -31.25 20.61 -30.92
CA LEU A 306 -32.02 21.04 -29.75
C LEU A 306 -31.13 21.60 -28.63
N ALA A 307 -29.93 21.04 -28.46
CA ALA A 307 -28.93 21.47 -27.49
C ALA A 307 -28.12 22.70 -27.94
N ASN A 308 -28.41 23.26 -29.12
CA ASN A 308 -27.66 24.34 -29.76
C ASN A 308 -26.16 24.02 -29.92
N LEU A 309 -25.79 22.75 -30.06
CA LEU A 309 -24.42 22.34 -30.36
C LEU A 309 -24.07 22.58 -31.83
N VAL A 310 -25.07 22.42 -32.70
CA VAL A 310 -25.00 22.59 -34.16
C VAL A 310 -26.24 23.32 -34.66
N SER A 311 -26.15 23.92 -35.85
CA SER A 311 -27.27 24.67 -36.43
C SER A 311 -28.14 23.81 -37.33
N THR A 312 -27.57 22.77 -37.95
CA THR A 312 -28.28 21.91 -38.91
C THR A 312 -28.23 20.42 -38.50
N PRO A 313 -29.23 19.62 -38.88
CA PRO A 313 -29.19 18.18 -38.63
C PRO A 313 -28.04 17.47 -39.36
N GLU A 314 -27.61 17.96 -40.52
CA GLU A 314 -26.48 17.43 -41.28
C GLU A 314 -25.14 17.59 -40.52
N GLU A 315 -24.87 18.76 -39.95
CA GLU A 315 -23.74 18.98 -39.03
C GLU A 315 -23.83 18.04 -37.81
N GLY A 316 -25.04 17.88 -37.26
CA GLY A 316 -25.30 16.96 -36.17
C GLY A 316 -24.92 15.52 -36.53
N MET A 317 -25.28 15.05 -37.73
CA MET A 317 -24.92 13.71 -38.20
C MET A 317 -23.40 13.51 -38.24
N ALA A 318 -22.64 14.51 -38.70
CA ALA A 318 -21.18 14.44 -38.75
C ALA A 318 -20.55 14.29 -37.37
N ILE A 319 -20.92 15.13 -36.39
CA ILE A 319 -20.39 15.05 -35.02
C ILE A 319 -20.76 13.73 -34.34
N MET A 320 -21.99 13.23 -34.57
CA MET A 320 -22.43 11.96 -33.97
C MET A 320 -21.71 10.75 -34.58
N ARG A 321 -21.32 10.81 -35.85
CA ARG A 321 -20.42 9.80 -36.46
C ARG A 321 -19.03 9.87 -35.85
N GLU A 322 -18.45 11.06 -35.70
CA GLU A 322 -17.15 11.24 -35.05
C GLU A 322 -17.14 10.71 -33.61
N SER A 323 -18.23 10.92 -32.86
CA SER A 323 -18.41 10.40 -31.50
C SER A 323 -18.28 8.86 -31.43
N ILE A 324 -18.75 8.15 -32.46
CA ILE A 324 -18.60 6.69 -32.59
C ILE A 324 -17.19 6.33 -33.08
N GLU A 325 -16.73 6.96 -34.16
CA GLU A 325 -15.46 6.61 -34.85
C GLU A 325 -14.23 6.87 -33.97
N SER A 326 -14.25 7.93 -33.17
CA SER A 326 -13.21 8.24 -32.19
C SER A 326 -13.25 7.33 -30.95
N GLY A 327 -14.31 6.54 -30.76
CA GLY A 327 -14.52 5.69 -29.60
C GLY A 327 -15.04 6.40 -28.34
N LYS A 328 -15.24 7.73 -28.39
CA LYS A 328 -15.73 8.54 -27.24
C LYS A 328 -17.09 8.06 -26.74
N ALA A 329 -18.02 7.70 -27.63
CA ALA A 329 -19.33 7.18 -27.24
C ALA A 329 -19.22 5.85 -26.47
N LEU A 330 -18.36 4.94 -26.91
CA LEU A 330 -18.09 3.68 -26.22
C LEU A 330 -17.44 3.93 -24.85
N GLU A 331 -16.53 4.89 -24.77
CA GLU A 331 -15.90 5.31 -23.53
C GLU A 331 -16.92 5.82 -22.50
N GLN A 332 -17.88 6.67 -22.91
CA GLN A 332 -18.95 7.16 -22.03
C GLN A 332 -19.81 6.02 -21.45
N LEU A 333 -20.12 5.00 -22.27
CA LEU A 333 -20.81 3.80 -21.79
C LEU A 333 -19.95 3.02 -20.79
N ASN A 334 -18.68 2.77 -21.12
CA ASN A 334 -17.77 2.02 -20.25
C ASN A 334 -17.54 2.72 -18.91
N ASN A 335 -17.37 4.04 -18.94
CA ASN A 335 -17.27 4.87 -17.74
C ASN A 335 -18.54 4.80 -16.89
N TYR A 336 -19.72 4.94 -17.50
CA TYR A 336 -20.99 4.77 -16.81
C TYR A 336 -21.13 3.37 -16.17
N VAL A 337 -20.81 2.30 -16.90
CA VAL A 337 -20.83 0.93 -16.39
C VAL A 337 -19.87 0.79 -15.20
N ARG A 338 -18.64 1.28 -15.31
CA ARG A 338 -17.64 1.25 -14.24
C ARG A 338 -18.12 1.98 -12.99
N MET A 339 -18.56 3.23 -13.14
CA MET A 339 -18.97 4.09 -12.02
C MET A 339 -20.24 3.59 -11.33
N SER A 340 -21.26 3.21 -12.11
CA SER A 340 -22.52 2.72 -11.56
C SER A 340 -22.33 1.44 -10.73
N ASN A 341 -21.40 0.57 -11.13
CA ASN A 341 -21.14 -0.69 -10.43
C ASN A 341 -20.37 -0.54 -9.12
N LYS A 342 -19.78 0.63 -8.81
CA LYS A 342 -19.21 0.91 -7.47
C LYS A 342 -20.22 0.66 -6.34
N TYR A 343 -21.51 0.80 -6.63
CA TYR A 343 -22.60 0.68 -5.64
C TYR A 343 -23.42 -0.62 -5.79
N SER A 344 -22.97 -1.56 -6.63
CA SER A 344 -23.72 -2.78 -6.90
C SER A 344 -23.58 -3.78 -5.75
N LYS A 345 -24.69 -4.44 -5.39
CA LYS A 345 -24.71 -5.56 -4.41
C LYS A 345 -24.61 -6.95 -5.07
N ILE A 346 -24.63 -7.00 -6.40
CA ILE A 346 -24.57 -8.26 -7.18
C ILE A 346 -23.12 -8.74 -7.26
N ASN A 347 -22.93 -10.06 -7.36
CA ASN A 347 -21.62 -10.68 -7.63
C ASN A 347 -20.96 -10.01 -8.85
N PHE A 348 -19.87 -9.31 -8.58
CA PHE A 348 -19.17 -8.48 -9.54
C PHE A 348 -18.56 -9.32 -10.67
N LEU A 349 -18.07 -10.53 -10.36
CA LEU A 349 -17.46 -11.43 -11.32
C LEU A 349 -18.45 -11.85 -12.43
N ASP A 350 -19.70 -12.13 -12.08
CA ASP A 350 -20.73 -12.54 -13.04
C ASP A 350 -21.05 -11.42 -14.06
N ARG A 351 -20.95 -10.16 -13.64
CA ARG A 351 -21.14 -8.99 -14.53
C ARG A 351 -19.98 -8.85 -15.51
N ILE A 352 -18.74 -9.00 -15.04
CA ILE A 352 -17.58 -8.98 -15.93
C ILE A 352 -17.72 -10.09 -16.97
N ILE A 353 -17.94 -11.33 -16.52
CA ILE A 353 -18.02 -12.49 -17.42
C ILE A 353 -19.13 -12.28 -18.45
N SER A 354 -20.32 -11.86 -18.02
CA SER A 354 -21.46 -11.61 -18.92
C SER A 354 -21.11 -10.58 -20.00
N ARG A 355 -20.47 -9.47 -19.62
CA ARG A 355 -20.02 -8.43 -20.55
C ARG A 355 -18.92 -8.93 -21.48
N ARG A 356 -17.94 -9.67 -20.95
CA ARG A 356 -16.85 -10.24 -21.75
C ARG A 356 -17.33 -11.22 -22.80
N LYS A 357 -18.32 -12.05 -22.47
CA LYS A 357 -18.96 -12.94 -23.45
C LYS A 357 -19.65 -12.18 -24.56
N LEU A 358 -20.35 -11.10 -24.23
CA LEU A 358 -21.00 -10.23 -25.22
C LEU A 358 -19.96 -9.65 -26.20
N GLU A 359 -18.87 -9.09 -25.67
CA GLU A 359 -17.77 -8.57 -26.49
C GLU A 359 -17.08 -9.66 -27.33
N LEU A 360 -16.84 -10.83 -26.74
CA LEU A 360 -16.22 -11.94 -27.45
C LEU A 360 -17.09 -12.43 -28.61
N ASN A 361 -18.41 -12.56 -28.40
CA ASN A 361 -19.33 -13.02 -29.43
C ASN A 361 -19.36 -12.06 -30.63
N ILE A 362 -19.25 -10.75 -30.37
CA ILE A 362 -19.13 -9.74 -31.43
C ILE A 362 -17.83 -9.93 -32.21
N LYS A 363 -16.69 -10.02 -31.50
CA LYS A 363 -15.37 -10.20 -32.13
C LYS A 363 -15.27 -11.50 -32.95
N MET A 364 -15.77 -12.61 -32.42
CA MET A 364 -15.77 -13.90 -33.11
C MET A 364 -16.63 -13.90 -34.38
N LYS A 365 -17.73 -13.13 -34.41
CA LYS A 365 -18.53 -12.95 -35.63
C LYS A 365 -17.78 -12.18 -36.72
N MET A 366 -17.00 -11.17 -36.35
CA MET A 366 -16.21 -10.39 -37.32
C MET A 366 -15.09 -11.22 -37.94
N ASN A 367 -14.37 -11.98 -37.11
CA ASN A 367 -13.17 -12.70 -37.51
C ASN A 367 -13.46 -14.15 -37.91
N ARG A 368 -14.66 -14.43 -38.45
CA ARG A 368 -15.19 -15.80 -38.55
C ARG A 368 -14.48 -16.72 -39.56
N ILE A 369 -13.53 -16.22 -40.34
CA ILE A 369 -12.81 -16.99 -41.35
C ILE A 369 -11.42 -16.35 -41.52
N GLN A 370 -10.32 -17.03 -41.15
CA GLN A 370 -8.91 -16.90 -41.65
C GLN A 370 -7.74 -16.92 -40.64
N THR A 371 -7.91 -17.01 -39.32
CA THR A 371 -6.78 -16.69 -38.42
C THR A 371 -5.85 -17.83 -37.95
N PHE A 372 -5.97 -19.07 -38.43
CA PHE A 372 -4.98 -20.12 -38.07
C PHE A 372 -4.00 -20.48 -39.19
N ASP A 373 -4.21 -19.99 -40.41
CA ASP A 373 -3.42 -20.39 -41.58
C ASP A 373 -2.10 -19.60 -41.76
N PHE A 374 -1.87 -18.57 -40.93
CA PHE A 374 -0.65 -17.75 -40.96
C PHE A 374 0.00 -17.69 -39.58
N LEU A 375 0.59 -18.81 -39.15
CA LEU A 375 1.61 -18.82 -38.09
C LEU A 375 2.97 -18.48 -38.71
N ASP A 376 3.15 -17.24 -39.13
CA ASP A 376 4.45 -16.71 -39.53
C ASP A 376 4.71 -15.42 -38.76
N THR A 377 5.15 -15.57 -37.51
CA THR A 377 5.62 -14.44 -36.70
C THR A 377 7.06 -14.70 -36.28
N GLU A 378 7.94 -13.75 -36.56
CA GLU A 378 9.38 -13.84 -36.26
C GLU A 378 9.68 -13.94 -34.76
N THR A 379 8.74 -13.51 -33.90
CA THR A 379 8.91 -13.44 -32.45
C THR A 379 8.24 -14.61 -31.73
N ARG A 380 9.04 -15.46 -31.07
CA ARG A 380 8.54 -16.55 -30.22
C ARG A 380 8.33 -16.06 -28.76
N PRO A 381 7.26 -16.50 -28.08
CA PRO A 381 7.07 -16.27 -26.64
C PRO A 381 8.26 -16.76 -25.80
N MET A 382 8.57 -16.05 -24.72
CA MET A 382 9.53 -16.53 -23.72
C MET A 382 8.98 -17.72 -22.93
N ASN A 383 9.86 -18.65 -22.59
CA ASN A 383 9.54 -19.73 -21.66
C ASN A 383 9.54 -19.20 -20.21
N CYS A 384 8.39 -18.72 -19.74
CA CYS A 384 8.24 -18.19 -18.39
C CYS A 384 8.39 -19.26 -17.29
N TYR A 385 8.14 -20.54 -17.59
CA TYR A 385 8.34 -21.63 -16.63
C TYR A 385 9.80 -21.75 -16.20
N GLU A 386 10.74 -21.77 -17.16
CA GLU A 386 12.17 -21.84 -16.87
C GLU A 386 12.67 -20.61 -16.10
N ILE A 387 12.12 -19.43 -16.41
CA ILE A 387 12.45 -18.18 -15.70
C ILE A 387 12.00 -18.26 -14.24
N LEU A 388 10.79 -18.76 -13.96
CA LEU A 388 10.19 -18.77 -12.63
C LEU A 388 10.58 -20.00 -11.78
N LYS A 389 11.20 -21.02 -12.38
CA LYS A 389 11.65 -22.25 -11.68
C LYS A 389 12.86 -22.03 -10.75
N ASN A 390 13.56 -20.90 -10.89
CA ASN A 390 14.74 -20.61 -10.08
C ASN A 390 14.39 -20.36 -8.58
N ASN A 391 15.38 -20.51 -7.69
CA ASN A 391 15.20 -20.31 -6.24
C ASN A 391 15.30 -18.84 -5.78
N SER A 392 15.43 -17.90 -6.72
CA SER A 392 15.50 -16.45 -6.40
C SER A 392 14.11 -15.86 -6.18
N ILE A 393 14.02 -14.66 -5.61
CA ILE A 393 12.72 -13.98 -5.46
C ILE A 393 12.38 -13.34 -6.81
N ASN A 394 11.31 -13.80 -7.45
CA ASN A 394 10.83 -13.27 -8.72
C ASN A 394 9.61 -12.37 -8.49
N ILE A 395 9.65 -11.15 -9.03
CA ILE A 395 8.55 -10.20 -8.93
C ILE A 395 7.92 -10.00 -10.32
N ILE A 396 6.61 -10.24 -10.40
CA ILE A 396 5.79 -9.93 -11.56
C ILE A 396 5.03 -8.62 -11.23
N GLY A 397 5.46 -7.51 -11.83
CA GLY A 397 4.84 -6.21 -11.63
C GLY A 397 3.55 -6.10 -12.44
N GLU A 398 2.40 -5.88 -11.79
CA GLU A 398 1.12 -5.70 -12.48
C GLU A 398 0.86 -4.23 -12.79
N ILE A 399 0.54 -3.92 -14.04
CA ILE A 399 0.08 -2.62 -14.50
C ILE A 399 -1.44 -2.61 -14.44
N LYS A 400 -1.98 -1.72 -13.60
CA LYS A 400 -3.41 -1.67 -13.29
C LYS A 400 -3.86 -0.22 -13.05
N ARG A 401 -4.69 0.30 -13.97
CA ARG A 401 -5.26 1.66 -13.85
C ARG A 401 -6.40 1.71 -12.85
N SER A 402 -7.26 0.69 -12.85
CA SER A 402 -8.39 0.59 -11.91
C SER A 402 -8.61 -0.83 -11.41
N SER A 403 -9.40 -0.96 -10.35
CA SER A 403 -9.88 -2.25 -9.89
C SER A 403 -11.31 -2.21 -9.37
N PRO A 404 -11.99 -3.36 -9.34
CA PRO A 404 -13.32 -3.49 -8.77
C PRO A 404 -13.44 -3.03 -7.31
N SER A 405 -12.45 -3.36 -6.48
CA SER A 405 -12.50 -3.12 -5.03
C SER A 405 -11.96 -1.75 -4.64
N GLU A 406 -10.95 -1.26 -5.34
CA GLU A 406 -10.26 0.01 -5.00
C GLU A 406 -10.72 1.19 -5.88
N GLY A 407 -11.60 0.95 -6.86
CA GLY A 407 -12.00 1.97 -7.83
C GLY A 407 -10.85 2.41 -8.74
N ASN A 408 -10.75 3.72 -9.00
CA ASN A 408 -9.66 4.30 -9.79
C ASN A 408 -8.38 4.28 -8.94
N ILE A 409 -7.37 3.51 -9.35
CA ILE A 409 -6.11 3.40 -8.60
C ILE A 409 -5.18 4.52 -9.04
N ASN A 410 -5.05 4.69 -10.37
CA ASN A 410 -4.32 5.79 -11.00
C ASN A 410 -4.70 5.82 -12.50
N SER A 411 -5.64 6.68 -12.88
CA SER A 411 -6.16 6.77 -14.26
C SER A 411 -5.15 7.36 -15.24
N ASP A 412 -4.22 8.19 -14.76
CA ASP A 412 -3.30 8.97 -15.58
C ASP A 412 -1.94 8.29 -15.72
N ILE A 413 -1.86 6.97 -15.42
CA ILE A 413 -0.62 6.20 -15.58
C ILE A 413 -0.17 6.24 -17.03
N ASN A 414 1.02 6.83 -17.23
CA ASN A 414 1.82 6.62 -18.41
C ASN A 414 2.47 5.23 -18.34
N ILE A 415 2.01 4.32 -19.18
CA ILE A 415 2.49 2.92 -19.18
C ILE A 415 4.00 2.83 -19.43
N ASN A 416 4.54 3.71 -20.27
CA ASN A 416 5.96 3.68 -20.65
C ASN A 416 6.88 4.06 -19.48
N GLU A 417 6.43 4.99 -18.62
CA GLU A 417 7.13 5.36 -17.39
C GLU A 417 7.13 4.19 -16.39
N VAL A 418 5.98 3.54 -16.20
CA VAL A 418 5.87 2.37 -15.31
C VAL A 418 6.75 1.22 -15.78
N VAL A 419 6.79 0.94 -17.08
CA VAL A 419 7.68 -0.09 -17.65
C VAL A 419 9.14 0.27 -17.41
N THR A 420 9.52 1.53 -17.56
CA THR A 420 10.88 2.00 -17.26
C THR A 420 11.24 1.78 -15.79
N ASP A 421 10.34 2.15 -14.87
CA ASP A 421 10.51 1.90 -13.43
C ASP A 421 10.66 0.41 -13.11
N TYR A 422 9.90 -0.44 -13.80
CA TYR A 422 9.90 -1.89 -13.64
C TYR A 422 11.22 -2.51 -14.12
N ILE A 423 11.75 -2.06 -15.26
CA ILE A 423 13.07 -2.46 -15.76
C ILE A 423 14.14 -2.07 -14.75
N ASN A 424 14.13 -0.81 -14.26
CA ASN A 424 15.08 -0.31 -13.26
C ASN A 424 14.96 -1.02 -11.90
N GLY A 425 13.79 -1.57 -11.60
CA GLY A 425 13.49 -2.38 -10.42
C GLY A 425 13.76 -3.88 -10.61
N SER A 426 14.25 -4.30 -11.78
CA SER A 426 14.56 -5.70 -12.11
C SER A 426 13.39 -6.67 -11.92
N VAL A 427 12.18 -6.29 -12.37
CA VAL A 427 11.06 -7.23 -12.38
C VAL A 427 11.33 -8.40 -13.33
N THR A 428 10.84 -9.58 -12.97
CA THR A 428 10.96 -10.80 -13.77
C THR A 428 9.88 -10.87 -14.85
N GLY A 429 8.71 -10.29 -14.58
CA GLY A 429 7.58 -10.25 -15.51
C GLY A 429 6.75 -8.98 -15.36
N ILE A 430 6.05 -8.61 -16.42
CA ILE A 430 5.09 -7.50 -16.46
C ILE A 430 3.71 -8.07 -16.73
N SER A 431 2.83 -8.00 -15.74
CA SER A 431 1.42 -8.38 -15.89
C SER A 431 0.62 -7.18 -16.38
N ILE A 432 -0.06 -7.32 -17.50
CA ILE A 432 -0.86 -6.27 -18.12
C ILE A 432 -2.31 -6.73 -18.11
N LEU A 433 -3.15 -6.00 -17.39
CA LEU A 433 -4.59 -6.18 -17.47
C LEU A 433 -5.08 -5.71 -18.84
N THR A 434 -5.87 -6.52 -19.54
CA THR A 434 -6.43 -6.16 -20.86
C THR A 434 -7.94 -6.00 -20.86
N GLU A 435 -8.56 -6.15 -19.70
CA GLU A 435 -9.98 -5.88 -19.50
C GLU A 435 -10.20 -4.36 -19.41
N ASN A 436 -11.02 -3.82 -20.31
CA ASN A 436 -11.15 -2.38 -20.51
C ASN A 436 -12.07 -1.73 -19.47
N VAL A 437 -13.23 -2.32 -19.18
CA VAL A 437 -14.32 -1.62 -18.49
C VAL A 437 -14.01 -1.41 -17.00
N TRP A 438 -13.52 -2.43 -16.31
CA TRP A 438 -13.28 -2.41 -14.87
C TRP A 438 -11.83 -2.23 -14.49
N PHE A 439 -10.90 -2.62 -15.37
CA PHE A 439 -9.46 -2.52 -15.12
C PHE A 439 -8.75 -1.43 -15.93
N GLY A 440 -9.40 -0.86 -16.96
CA GLY A 440 -8.88 0.23 -17.78
C GLY A 440 -7.73 -0.20 -18.70
N GLY A 441 -7.64 -1.48 -19.03
CA GLY A 441 -6.56 -2.07 -19.81
C GLY A 441 -6.95 -2.42 -21.24
N SER A 442 -5.96 -2.73 -22.09
CA SER A 442 -6.21 -3.09 -23.49
C SER A 442 -5.10 -3.98 -24.10
N LEU A 443 -5.41 -4.66 -25.21
CA LEU A 443 -4.38 -5.35 -26.00
C LEU A 443 -3.35 -4.38 -26.64
N LYS A 444 -3.71 -3.08 -26.79
CA LYS A 444 -2.77 -2.05 -27.25
C LYS A 444 -1.68 -1.80 -26.22
N ASP A 445 -1.99 -1.91 -24.93
CA ASP A 445 -1.02 -1.80 -23.84
C ASP A 445 0.04 -2.90 -23.97
N ILE A 446 -0.36 -4.15 -24.23
CA ILE A 446 0.60 -5.25 -24.48
C ILE A 446 1.53 -4.93 -25.64
N LYS A 447 0.98 -4.49 -26.79
CA LYS A 447 1.80 -4.12 -27.95
C LYS A 447 2.77 -2.98 -27.65
N SER A 448 2.33 -1.97 -26.89
CA SER A 448 3.19 -0.85 -26.48
C SER A 448 4.34 -1.31 -25.60
N VAL A 449 4.05 -2.13 -24.58
CA VAL A 449 5.09 -2.68 -23.68
C VAL A 449 6.05 -3.58 -24.44
N ARG A 450 5.52 -4.48 -25.29
CA ARG A 450 6.30 -5.35 -26.17
C ARG A 450 7.31 -4.55 -26.99
N ASN A 451 6.86 -3.53 -27.71
CA ASN A 451 7.72 -2.69 -28.55
C ASN A 451 8.81 -1.97 -27.73
N GLN A 452 8.51 -1.59 -26.49
CA GLN A 452 9.47 -0.91 -25.61
C GLN A 452 10.58 -1.84 -25.09
N ILE A 453 10.27 -3.11 -24.82
CA ILE A 453 11.20 -4.02 -24.13
C ILE A 453 11.88 -5.05 -25.03
N GLU A 454 11.47 -5.17 -26.30
CA GLU A 454 11.90 -6.27 -27.19
C GLU A 454 13.43 -6.38 -27.32
N ASN A 455 14.12 -5.25 -27.43
CA ASN A 455 15.56 -5.20 -27.63
C ASN A 455 16.38 -5.23 -26.32
N ILE A 456 15.75 -5.42 -25.16
CA ILE A 456 16.43 -5.46 -23.87
C ILE A 456 16.95 -6.90 -23.62
N PRO A 457 18.26 -7.10 -23.39
CA PRO A 457 18.78 -8.41 -23.00
C PRO A 457 18.14 -8.87 -21.68
N ASN A 458 17.68 -10.12 -21.62
CA ASN A 458 16.96 -10.68 -20.47
C ASN A 458 15.74 -9.84 -20.05
N ARG A 459 15.00 -9.30 -21.04
CA ARG A 459 13.75 -8.56 -20.81
C ARG A 459 12.77 -9.36 -19.92
N PRO A 460 11.91 -8.68 -19.15
CA PRO A 460 10.83 -9.35 -18.44
C PRO A 460 9.84 -9.99 -19.42
N PHE A 461 9.21 -11.09 -19.01
CA PHE A 461 8.13 -11.69 -19.79
C PHE A 461 6.83 -10.88 -19.63
N ILE A 462 5.98 -10.87 -20.66
CA ILE A 462 4.70 -10.17 -20.65
C ILE A 462 3.57 -11.16 -20.38
N LEU A 463 2.84 -10.93 -19.28
CA LEU A 463 1.65 -11.68 -18.90
C LEU A 463 0.38 -10.91 -19.28
N ARG A 464 -0.46 -11.50 -20.13
CA ARG A 464 -1.83 -11.01 -20.32
C ARG A 464 -2.70 -11.47 -19.15
N LYS A 465 -3.26 -10.51 -18.41
CA LYS A 465 -4.23 -10.77 -17.34
C LYS A 465 -5.63 -10.35 -17.77
N ASP A 466 -6.52 -11.32 -17.95
CA ASP A 466 -7.90 -11.12 -18.44
C ASP A 466 -8.77 -12.32 -18.03
N PHE A 467 -10.07 -12.26 -18.32
CA PHE A 467 -11.00 -13.37 -18.18
C PHE A 467 -11.07 -14.14 -19.50
N ILE A 468 -10.29 -15.22 -19.59
CA ILE A 468 -10.09 -16.01 -20.81
C ILE A 468 -10.92 -17.30 -20.73
N PHE A 469 -11.73 -17.56 -21.75
CA PHE A 469 -12.57 -18.76 -21.85
C PHE A 469 -12.73 -19.29 -23.29
N SER A 470 -11.89 -18.84 -24.23
CA SER A 470 -11.93 -19.27 -25.64
C SER A 470 -10.53 -19.26 -26.26
N ARG A 471 -10.29 -20.17 -27.22
CA ARG A 471 -9.07 -20.21 -28.04
C ARG A 471 -8.82 -18.91 -28.79
N TYR A 472 -9.87 -18.21 -29.19
CA TYR A 472 -9.76 -16.90 -29.85
C TYR A 472 -9.04 -15.89 -28.96
N GLN A 473 -9.35 -15.84 -27.65
CA GLN A 473 -8.69 -14.93 -26.72
C GLN A 473 -7.23 -15.33 -26.48
N VAL A 474 -6.92 -16.62 -26.41
CA VAL A 474 -5.53 -17.10 -26.32
C VAL A 474 -4.74 -16.64 -27.54
N PHE A 475 -5.31 -16.78 -28.74
CA PHE A 475 -4.70 -16.34 -29.97
C PHE A 475 -4.55 -14.80 -30.07
N GLU A 476 -5.53 -14.03 -29.59
CA GLU A 476 -5.40 -12.56 -29.44
C GLU A 476 -4.22 -12.18 -28.53
N ALA A 477 -3.98 -12.95 -27.45
CA ALA A 477 -2.86 -12.70 -26.55
C ALA A 477 -1.52 -12.91 -27.28
N TYR A 478 -1.42 -14.01 -28.03
CA TYR A 478 -0.25 -14.35 -28.83
C TYR A 478 0.07 -13.26 -29.86
N ILE A 479 -0.90 -12.85 -30.69
CA ILE A 479 -0.70 -11.78 -31.69
C ILE A 479 -0.37 -10.42 -31.05
N ALA A 480 -0.92 -10.14 -29.86
CA ALA A 480 -0.59 -8.90 -29.15
C ALA A 480 0.86 -8.88 -28.64
N GLY A 481 1.55 -10.01 -28.65
CA GLY A 481 2.91 -10.17 -28.15
C GLY A 481 2.97 -10.51 -26.66
N ALA A 482 1.99 -11.22 -26.11
CA ALA A 482 2.13 -11.79 -24.77
C ALA A 482 3.09 -12.98 -24.78
N ASP A 483 3.90 -13.14 -23.72
CA ASP A 483 4.72 -14.34 -23.52
C ASP A 483 3.96 -15.44 -22.76
N THR A 484 2.97 -15.04 -21.96
CA THR A 484 2.07 -15.94 -21.23
C THR A 484 0.72 -15.25 -20.96
N LEU A 485 -0.25 -16.00 -20.49
CA LEU A 485 -1.59 -15.55 -20.14
C LEU A 485 -2.08 -16.18 -18.83
N LEU A 486 -3.01 -15.49 -18.18
CA LEU A 486 -3.68 -16.00 -16.98
C LEU A 486 -4.96 -16.76 -17.38
N LEU A 487 -5.07 -18.02 -16.94
CA LEU A 487 -6.32 -18.78 -16.97
C LEU A 487 -6.85 -18.89 -15.54
N ILE A 488 -8.17 -18.83 -15.34
CA ILE A 488 -8.77 -18.90 -13.99
C ILE A 488 -9.55 -20.21 -13.89
N ALA A 489 -9.17 -21.10 -12.96
CA ALA A 489 -9.75 -22.44 -12.85
C ALA A 489 -11.28 -22.41 -12.62
N SER A 490 -11.76 -21.48 -11.77
CA SER A 490 -13.19 -21.29 -11.50
C SER A 490 -14.05 -20.86 -12.70
N LEU A 491 -13.43 -20.51 -13.84
CA LEU A 491 -14.14 -20.15 -15.07
C LEU A 491 -14.43 -21.34 -15.99
N GLU A 492 -14.04 -22.57 -15.66
CA GLU A 492 -14.20 -23.72 -16.56
C GLU A 492 -15.65 -23.91 -17.05
N LYS A 493 -16.66 -23.67 -16.18
CA LYS A 493 -18.07 -23.72 -16.58
C LYS A 493 -18.42 -22.78 -17.76
N HIS A 494 -17.69 -21.68 -17.91
CA HIS A 494 -17.87 -20.72 -18.99
C HIS A 494 -17.05 -21.06 -20.23
N MET A 495 -15.98 -21.86 -20.09
CA MET A 495 -15.19 -22.38 -21.21
C MET A 495 -16.02 -23.38 -22.04
N ILE A 496 -16.86 -24.17 -21.36
CA ILE A 496 -17.77 -25.16 -21.97
C ILE A 496 -18.74 -24.49 -22.95
N GLU A 497 -19.22 -23.28 -22.64
CA GLU A 497 -20.11 -22.50 -23.52
C GLU A 497 -19.45 -22.14 -24.87
N TYR A 498 -18.12 -22.26 -24.96
CA TYR A 498 -17.31 -22.02 -26.16
C TYR A 498 -16.62 -23.29 -26.66
N GLU A 499 -17.14 -24.48 -26.30
CA GLU A 499 -16.60 -25.78 -26.70
C GLU A 499 -15.12 -25.97 -26.33
N THR A 500 -14.74 -25.47 -25.14
CA THR A 500 -13.38 -25.61 -24.59
C THR A 500 -13.42 -26.04 -23.13
N SER A 501 -12.28 -26.53 -22.63
CA SER A 501 -12.03 -26.81 -21.21
C SER A 501 -10.77 -26.10 -20.73
N LEU A 502 -10.51 -26.12 -19.41
CA LEU A 502 -9.26 -25.59 -18.86
C LEU A 502 -8.06 -26.30 -19.50
N LYS A 503 -8.15 -27.62 -19.65
CA LYS A 503 -7.13 -28.45 -20.31
C LYS A 503 -6.91 -28.05 -21.77
N ASP A 504 -7.98 -27.81 -22.53
CA ASP A 504 -7.86 -27.41 -23.93
C ASP A 504 -7.16 -26.07 -24.08
N LEU A 505 -7.47 -25.10 -23.23
CA LEU A 505 -6.83 -23.78 -23.27
C LEU A 505 -5.36 -23.85 -22.83
N ILE A 506 -5.02 -24.71 -21.86
CA ILE A 506 -3.63 -24.96 -21.47
C ILE A 506 -2.83 -25.54 -22.63
N LEU A 507 -3.31 -26.64 -23.22
CA LEU A 507 -2.64 -27.32 -24.33
C LEU A 507 -2.53 -26.40 -25.57
N PHE A 508 -3.57 -25.62 -25.86
CA PHE A 508 -3.56 -24.67 -26.97
C PHE A 508 -2.57 -23.53 -26.74
N SER A 509 -2.46 -23.02 -25.51
CA SER A 509 -1.44 -22.01 -25.15
C SER A 509 -0.03 -22.57 -25.31
N GLN A 510 0.20 -23.80 -24.81
CA GLN A 510 1.48 -24.51 -24.92
C GLN A 510 1.88 -24.76 -26.39
N HIS A 511 0.91 -25.08 -27.25
CA HIS A 511 1.15 -25.24 -28.70
C HIS A 511 1.66 -23.94 -29.35
N LEU A 512 1.23 -22.78 -28.85
CA LEU A 512 1.71 -21.46 -29.28
C LEU A 512 3.03 -21.05 -28.60
N GLY A 513 3.62 -21.92 -27.76
CA GLY A 513 4.85 -21.64 -27.01
C GLY A 513 4.65 -20.83 -25.72
N MET A 514 3.40 -20.59 -25.29
CA MET A 514 3.07 -19.88 -24.06
C MET A 514 2.71 -20.88 -22.96
N GLU A 515 3.47 -20.93 -21.86
CA GLU A 515 3.07 -21.70 -20.67
C GLU A 515 2.14 -20.84 -19.80
N PRO A 516 0.84 -21.15 -19.69
CA PRO A 516 -0.12 -20.29 -18.99
C PRO A 516 0.04 -20.38 -17.47
N ILE A 517 -0.28 -19.28 -16.80
CA ILE A 517 -0.43 -19.25 -15.34
C ILE A 517 -1.88 -19.58 -15.01
N VAL A 518 -2.13 -20.63 -14.24
CA VAL A 518 -3.49 -21.01 -13.82
C VAL A 518 -3.77 -20.48 -12.42
N GLU A 519 -4.68 -19.52 -12.34
CA GLU A 519 -5.15 -18.90 -11.10
C GLU A 519 -6.15 -19.81 -10.37
N ILE A 520 -5.89 -20.03 -9.08
CA ILE A 520 -6.69 -20.83 -8.15
C ILE A 520 -6.95 -20.08 -6.84
N TYR A 521 -7.99 -20.47 -6.11
CA TYR A 521 -8.33 -19.96 -4.78
C TYR A 521 -8.32 -21.03 -3.68
N ASP A 522 -8.59 -22.30 -4.01
CA ASP A 522 -8.66 -23.41 -3.05
C ASP A 522 -7.99 -24.71 -3.58
N ILE A 523 -8.09 -25.78 -2.78
CA ILE A 523 -7.45 -27.07 -3.07
C ILE A 523 -8.17 -27.80 -4.22
N ASP A 524 -9.49 -27.64 -4.35
CA ASP A 524 -10.24 -28.29 -5.43
C ASP A 524 -9.84 -27.70 -6.79
N GLU A 525 -9.70 -26.38 -6.86
CA GLU A 525 -9.19 -25.68 -8.04
C GLU A 525 -7.72 -26.03 -8.34
N LEU A 526 -6.88 -26.27 -7.32
CA LEU A 526 -5.51 -26.78 -7.50
C LEU A 526 -5.53 -28.15 -8.20
N GLU A 527 -6.30 -29.09 -7.66
CA GLU A 527 -6.40 -30.46 -8.17
C GLU A 527 -6.92 -30.49 -9.61
N GLN A 528 -7.96 -29.70 -9.90
CA GLN A 528 -8.48 -29.49 -11.24
C GLN A 528 -7.39 -28.98 -12.20
N SER A 529 -6.59 -28.00 -11.76
CA SER A 529 -5.54 -27.38 -12.58
C SER A 529 -4.40 -28.36 -12.90
N ILE A 530 -3.99 -29.17 -11.92
CA ILE A 530 -2.96 -30.21 -12.13
C ILE A 530 -3.46 -31.29 -13.09
N ASN A 531 -4.71 -31.75 -12.93
CA ASN A 531 -5.31 -32.72 -13.85
C ASN A 531 -5.46 -32.15 -15.28
N ALA A 532 -5.53 -30.83 -15.41
CA ALA A 532 -5.51 -30.11 -16.69
C ALA A 532 -4.09 -29.86 -17.25
N ASN A 533 -3.05 -30.41 -16.61
CA ASN A 533 -1.64 -30.34 -17.02
C ASN A 533 -0.99 -28.94 -16.87
N ALA A 534 -1.46 -28.15 -15.90
CA ALA A 534 -0.86 -26.85 -15.57
C ALA A 534 0.52 -27.02 -14.92
N LYS A 535 1.52 -26.26 -15.37
CA LYS A 535 2.87 -26.23 -14.75
C LYS A 535 3.11 -25.02 -13.84
N ILE A 536 2.33 -23.95 -14.02
CA ILE A 536 2.46 -22.73 -13.24
C ILE A 536 1.12 -22.42 -12.58
N ILE A 537 1.11 -22.41 -11.24
CA ILE A 537 -0.07 -22.17 -10.42
C ILE A 537 0.03 -20.82 -9.72
N GLY A 538 -0.95 -19.97 -9.97
CA GLY A 538 -1.11 -18.68 -9.29
C GLY A 538 -2.14 -18.77 -8.17
N ILE A 539 -1.72 -18.67 -6.91
CA ILE A 539 -2.62 -18.70 -5.76
C ILE A 539 -3.16 -17.29 -5.51
N ASN A 540 -4.44 -17.06 -5.77
CA ASN A 540 -5.08 -15.77 -5.52
C ASN A 540 -5.49 -15.63 -4.05
N ASN A 541 -4.76 -14.83 -3.30
CA ASN A 541 -5.09 -14.52 -1.90
C ASN A 541 -6.34 -13.66 -1.76
N ARG A 542 -6.87 -13.13 -2.87
CA ARG A 542 -8.10 -12.35 -2.89
C ARG A 542 -9.25 -13.26 -3.32
N ASN A 543 -10.27 -13.35 -2.48
CA ASN A 543 -11.49 -14.04 -2.85
C ASN A 543 -12.22 -13.24 -3.94
N LEU A 544 -12.43 -13.81 -5.13
CA LEU A 544 -13.07 -13.10 -6.25
C LEU A 544 -14.58 -12.83 -6.04
N LYS A 545 -15.21 -13.48 -5.06
CA LYS A 545 -16.63 -13.28 -4.70
C LYS A 545 -16.78 -12.18 -3.62
N THR A 546 -15.88 -12.14 -2.62
CA THR A 546 -15.97 -11.20 -1.48
C THR A 546 -14.95 -10.06 -1.52
N PHE A 547 -13.95 -10.14 -2.39
CA PHE A 547 -12.78 -9.24 -2.51
C PHE A 547 -11.88 -9.12 -1.28
N GLN A 548 -12.15 -9.88 -0.21
CA GLN A 548 -11.29 -9.94 0.96
C GLN A 548 -9.96 -10.61 0.62
N VAL A 549 -8.88 -10.04 1.14
CA VAL A 549 -7.52 -10.51 0.90
C VAL A 549 -6.99 -11.20 2.15
N ASN A 550 -6.49 -12.42 2.00
CA ASN A 550 -5.96 -13.22 3.10
C ASN A 550 -4.78 -14.10 2.64
N LEU A 551 -3.56 -13.75 3.06
CA LEU A 551 -2.35 -14.52 2.73
C LEU A 551 -2.35 -15.95 3.28
N LYS A 552 -3.21 -16.28 4.26
CA LYS A 552 -3.36 -17.66 4.76
C LYS A 552 -3.85 -18.62 3.67
N VAL A 553 -4.47 -18.13 2.60
CA VAL A 553 -4.86 -18.95 1.45
C VAL A 553 -3.62 -19.61 0.83
N SER A 554 -2.60 -18.82 0.50
CA SER A 554 -1.31 -19.34 0.02
C SER A 554 -0.68 -20.31 1.02
N GLU A 555 -0.69 -20.00 2.33
CA GLU A 555 -0.11 -20.88 3.35
C GLU A 555 -0.81 -22.23 3.43
N ASN A 556 -2.14 -22.25 3.39
CA ASN A 556 -2.93 -23.47 3.52
C ASN A 556 -2.76 -24.38 2.29
N ILE A 557 -2.77 -23.79 1.09
CA ILE A 557 -2.51 -24.53 -0.15
C ILE A 557 -1.08 -25.11 -0.13
N MET A 558 -0.08 -24.31 0.27
CA MET A 558 1.30 -24.83 0.33
C MET A 558 1.50 -25.90 1.40
N LYS A 559 0.76 -25.87 2.52
CA LYS A 559 0.78 -26.98 3.49
C LYS A 559 0.26 -28.28 2.86
N TYR A 560 -0.79 -28.21 2.05
CA TYR A 560 -1.29 -29.37 1.31
C TYR A 560 -0.27 -29.87 0.28
N VAL A 561 0.36 -28.97 -0.48
CA VAL A 561 1.41 -29.28 -1.45
C VAL A 561 2.60 -29.98 -0.79
N HIS A 562 3.10 -29.47 0.34
CA HIS A 562 4.22 -30.08 1.06
C HIS A 562 3.91 -31.50 1.56
N SER A 563 2.69 -31.74 2.03
CA SER A 563 2.25 -33.08 2.45
C SER A 563 2.17 -34.08 1.28
N ASN A 564 2.21 -33.61 0.04
CA ASN A 564 2.08 -34.42 -1.19
C ASN A 564 3.22 -34.13 -2.19
N SER A 565 4.41 -33.82 -1.69
CA SER A 565 5.51 -33.19 -2.45
C SER A 565 5.89 -33.89 -3.77
N GLU A 566 5.87 -35.22 -3.85
CA GLU A 566 6.20 -35.96 -5.09
C GLU A 566 5.31 -35.57 -6.28
N ARG A 567 4.02 -35.28 -6.02
CA ARG A 567 3.05 -34.94 -7.07
C ARG A 567 3.23 -33.53 -7.63
N PHE A 568 3.84 -32.63 -6.85
CA PHE A 568 3.95 -31.20 -7.18
C PHE A 568 5.38 -30.75 -7.44
N GLN A 569 6.33 -31.68 -7.58
CA GLN A 569 7.76 -31.39 -7.68
C GLN A 569 8.13 -30.50 -8.88
N ASP A 570 7.40 -30.63 -10.00
CA ASP A 570 7.65 -29.85 -11.22
C ASP A 570 6.72 -28.64 -11.39
N ILE A 571 5.97 -28.27 -10.34
CA ILE A 571 5.00 -27.17 -10.37
C ILE A 571 5.60 -25.90 -9.78
N VAL A 572 5.46 -24.79 -10.51
CA VAL A 572 5.88 -23.47 -10.05
C VAL A 572 4.70 -22.75 -9.42
N PHE A 573 4.85 -22.32 -8.15
CA PHE A 573 3.83 -21.58 -7.43
C PHE A 573 4.13 -20.08 -7.40
N ILE A 574 3.08 -19.27 -7.62
CA ILE A 574 3.10 -17.80 -7.57
C ILE A 574 2.03 -17.35 -6.57
N SER A 575 2.37 -16.46 -5.65
CA SER A 575 1.35 -15.82 -4.81
C SER A 575 0.84 -14.54 -5.47
N LEU A 576 -0.48 -14.45 -5.63
CA LEU A 576 -1.16 -13.32 -6.29
C LEU A 576 -1.97 -12.53 -5.26
N SER A 577 -1.92 -11.20 -5.34
CA SER A 577 -2.64 -10.27 -4.44
C SER A 577 -2.16 -10.29 -2.98
N GLY A 578 -2.31 -9.15 -2.29
CA GLY A 578 -2.10 -9.05 -0.83
C GLY A 578 -0.66 -8.87 -0.37
N ILE A 579 0.28 -8.76 -1.29
CA ILE A 579 1.69 -8.46 -0.99
C ILE A 579 1.89 -6.95 -0.99
N SER A 580 2.28 -6.40 0.15
CA SER A 580 2.42 -4.95 0.36
C SER A 580 3.82 -4.55 0.79
N CYS A 581 4.57 -5.47 1.39
CA CYS A 581 5.90 -5.22 1.91
C CYS A 581 6.79 -6.45 1.87
N ASN A 582 8.08 -6.25 2.18
CA ASN A 582 9.08 -7.31 2.26
C ASN A 582 8.71 -8.41 3.29
N LYS A 583 8.03 -8.05 4.40
CA LYS A 583 7.57 -9.03 5.40
C LYS A 583 6.60 -10.06 4.81
N ASP A 584 5.72 -9.64 3.90
CA ASP A 584 4.76 -10.52 3.24
C ASP A 584 5.47 -11.54 2.34
N ILE A 585 6.48 -11.09 1.59
CA ILE A 585 7.33 -11.95 0.74
C ILE A 585 8.05 -13.00 1.61
N HIS A 586 8.71 -12.57 2.69
CA HIS A 586 9.43 -13.50 3.56
C HIS A 586 8.52 -14.48 4.29
N ARG A 587 7.33 -14.05 4.69
CA ARG A 587 6.31 -14.92 5.28
C ARG A 587 5.94 -16.08 4.35
N LEU A 588 5.74 -15.80 3.08
CA LEU A 588 5.37 -16.81 2.08
C LEU A 588 6.57 -17.63 1.59
N LYS A 589 7.78 -17.06 1.60
CA LYS A 589 9.02 -17.77 1.31
C LYS A 589 9.29 -18.92 2.28
N LYS A 590 8.84 -18.82 3.55
CA LYS A 590 8.88 -19.94 4.53
C LYS A 590 8.12 -21.18 4.04
N TYR A 591 7.23 -21.03 3.06
CA TYR A 591 6.46 -22.09 2.43
C TYR A 591 6.92 -22.40 1.00
N ASN A 592 8.17 -22.10 0.64
CA ASN A 592 8.74 -22.32 -0.70
C ASN A 592 8.01 -21.61 -1.86
N ILE A 593 7.34 -20.48 -1.57
CA ILE A 593 6.87 -19.57 -2.62
C ILE A 593 7.96 -18.54 -2.88
N ASN A 594 8.47 -18.53 -4.11
CA ASN A 594 9.52 -17.62 -4.56
C ASN A 594 9.03 -16.58 -5.57
N ASN A 595 7.82 -16.74 -6.09
CA ASN A 595 7.27 -15.93 -7.18
C ASN A 595 6.07 -15.11 -6.68
N PHE A 596 6.02 -13.83 -7.00
CA PHE A 596 5.03 -12.89 -6.45
C PHE A 596 4.48 -11.97 -7.54
N LEU A 597 3.15 -11.93 -7.69
CA LEU A 597 2.48 -10.95 -8.56
C LEU A 597 1.94 -9.79 -7.72
N ILE A 598 2.48 -8.60 -7.96
CA ILE A 598 2.23 -7.40 -7.14
C ILE A 598 1.67 -6.27 -8.00
N GLY A 599 0.45 -5.82 -7.65
CA GLY A 599 -0.26 -4.75 -8.37
C GLY A 599 -0.54 -3.52 -7.53
N THR A 600 -1.59 -3.55 -6.71
CA THR A 600 -2.11 -2.35 -6.01
C THR A 600 -1.06 -1.58 -5.19
N SER A 601 -0.23 -2.27 -4.41
CA SER A 601 0.83 -1.65 -3.59
C SER A 601 1.90 -0.99 -4.46
N LEU A 602 2.26 -1.62 -5.57
CA LEU A 602 3.25 -1.12 -6.53
C LEU A 602 2.72 0.09 -7.32
N MET A 603 1.45 0.09 -7.72
CA MET A 603 0.81 1.22 -8.41
C MET A 603 0.63 2.46 -7.52
N ARG A 604 0.54 2.29 -6.20
CA ARG A 604 0.46 3.38 -5.22
C ARG A 604 1.81 3.94 -4.79
N ALA A 605 2.92 3.28 -5.12
CA ALA A 605 4.24 3.71 -4.68
C ALA A 605 4.68 4.99 -5.40
N ASN A 606 5.10 6.01 -4.63
CA ASN A 606 5.64 7.26 -5.17
C ASN A 606 6.89 7.03 -6.02
N ASN A 607 7.77 6.12 -5.59
CA ASN A 607 8.94 5.68 -6.35
C ASN A 607 8.91 4.16 -6.48
N LYS A 608 8.50 3.66 -7.66
CA LYS A 608 8.28 2.23 -7.92
C LYS A 608 9.59 1.45 -7.93
N THR A 609 10.65 2.00 -8.51
CA THR A 609 11.98 1.37 -8.51
C THR A 609 12.52 1.14 -7.10
N GLN A 610 12.44 2.15 -6.22
CA GLN A 610 12.88 2.01 -4.84
C GLN A 610 12.01 1.02 -4.05
N PHE A 611 10.70 1.05 -4.28
CA PHE A 611 9.77 0.11 -3.67
C PHE A 611 10.08 -1.35 -4.08
N LEU A 612 10.29 -1.60 -5.36
CA LEU A 612 10.69 -2.92 -5.88
C LEU A 612 12.00 -3.41 -5.26
N LYS A 613 13.03 -2.56 -5.17
CA LYS A 613 14.30 -2.91 -4.52
C LYS A 613 14.10 -3.30 -3.05
N LYS A 614 13.31 -2.53 -2.29
CA LYS A 614 12.97 -2.83 -0.89
C LYS A 614 12.23 -4.15 -0.71
N LEU A 615 11.42 -4.57 -1.68
CA LEU A 615 10.67 -5.83 -1.58
C LEU A 615 11.59 -7.06 -1.61
N VAL A 616 12.70 -6.99 -2.35
CA VAL A 616 13.62 -8.12 -2.56
C VAL A 616 14.84 -8.08 -1.61
N GLU A 617 15.09 -6.94 -0.96
CA GLU A 617 16.12 -6.80 0.09
C GLU A 617 15.92 -7.84 1.21
N SER A 618 17.02 -8.38 1.75
CA SER A 618 16.95 -9.20 2.97
C SER A 618 16.41 -8.35 4.13
N PRO A 619 15.59 -8.91 5.05
CA PRO A 619 15.00 -8.12 6.11
C PRO A 619 16.13 -7.56 6.96
N LYS A 620 16.27 -6.23 6.99
CA LYS A 620 17.09 -5.57 7.99
C LYS A 620 16.39 -5.76 9.32
N ILE A 621 16.88 -6.70 10.15
CA ILE A 621 16.45 -6.83 11.54
C ILE A 621 16.71 -5.46 12.19
N GLU A 622 15.64 -4.77 12.59
CA GLU A 622 15.79 -3.49 13.29
C GLU A 622 16.55 -3.72 14.61
N PRO A 623 17.46 -2.81 15.00
CA PRO A 623 18.19 -2.94 16.25
C PRO A 623 17.22 -2.97 17.43
N LYS A 624 17.32 -4.01 18.29
CA LYS A 624 16.41 -4.15 19.44
C LYS A 624 16.74 -3.11 20.51
N MET A 625 15.71 -2.57 21.15
CA MET A 625 15.87 -1.62 22.24
C MET A 625 16.50 -2.29 23.46
N VAL A 626 17.42 -1.61 24.11
CA VAL A 626 18.09 -2.06 25.33
C VAL A 626 17.67 -1.17 26.49
N LYS A 627 17.09 -1.78 27.52
CA LYS A 627 16.72 -1.13 28.79
C LYS A 627 17.56 -1.68 29.96
N ILE A 628 18.12 -0.78 30.78
CA ILE A 628 18.84 -1.13 32.01
C ILE A 628 18.07 -0.59 33.23
N CYS A 629 17.69 -1.48 34.14
CA CYS A 629 16.86 -1.16 35.30
C CYS A 629 17.64 -1.12 36.62
N GLY A 630 17.27 -0.18 37.50
CA GLY A 630 17.67 -0.12 38.90
C GLY A 630 19.09 0.38 39.14
N ILE A 631 19.46 1.46 38.45
CA ILE A 631 20.70 2.22 38.71
C ILE A 631 20.45 3.22 39.84
N THR A 632 21.32 3.26 40.85
CA THR A 632 21.14 4.13 42.03
C THR A 632 22.29 5.12 42.25
N ARG A 633 23.35 5.05 41.44
CA ARG A 633 24.55 5.89 41.57
C ARG A 633 24.84 6.66 40.27
N ARG A 634 25.21 7.93 40.41
CA ARG A 634 25.45 8.85 39.28
C ARG A 634 26.55 8.35 38.34
N ASN A 635 27.66 7.85 38.88
CA ASN A 635 28.78 7.34 38.07
C ASN A 635 28.39 6.09 37.26
N GLU A 636 27.56 5.21 37.83
CA GLU A 636 27.04 4.04 37.13
C GLU A 636 26.08 4.43 36.01
N LEU A 637 25.26 5.46 36.23
CA LEU A 637 24.36 6.01 35.23
C LEU A 637 25.13 6.54 34.03
N ILE A 638 26.12 7.41 34.26
CA ILE A 638 26.95 8.00 33.20
C ILE A 638 27.69 6.91 32.41
N ALA A 639 28.30 5.95 33.11
CA ALA A 639 28.97 4.82 32.46
C ALA A 639 27.99 4.03 31.59
N THR A 640 26.80 3.71 32.10
CA THR A 640 25.78 2.94 31.37
C THR A 640 25.28 3.68 30.13
N LEU A 641 25.01 4.99 30.23
CA LEU A 641 24.56 5.81 29.10
C LEU A 641 25.61 5.84 27.97
N SER A 642 26.91 5.85 28.32
CA SER A 642 27.99 5.84 27.33
C SER A 642 28.08 4.57 26.48
N GLU A 643 27.36 3.50 26.85
CA GLU A 643 27.30 2.25 26.09
C GLU A 643 26.11 2.19 25.10
N GLY A 644 25.37 3.30 24.96
CA GLY A 644 24.30 3.44 23.97
C GLY A 644 23.01 2.70 24.36
N VAL A 645 22.62 2.75 25.62
CA VAL A 645 21.35 2.18 26.13
C VAL A 645 20.17 3.09 25.73
N ASP A 646 19.02 2.51 25.36
CA ASP A 646 17.85 3.28 24.89
C ASP A 646 16.96 3.76 26.04
N MET A 647 16.93 3.00 27.14
CA MET A 647 16.06 3.26 28.28
C MET A 647 16.74 2.98 29.63
N ILE A 648 16.56 3.86 30.61
CA ILE A 648 16.99 3.64 31.99
C ILE A 648 15.77 3.51 32.91
N GLY A 649 15.66 2.36 33.59
CA GLY A 649 14.62 2.11 34.58
C GLY A 649 15.00 2.66 35.97
N ILE A 650 14.23 3.62 36.47
CA ILE A 650 14.33 4.19 37.81
C ILE A 650 13.30 3.49 38.71
N MET A 651 13.76 2.81 39.76
CA MET A 651 12.91 2.00 40.63
C MET A 651 12.31 2.84 41.77
N PHE A 652 10.98 2.97 41.79
CA PHE A 652 10.25 3.72 42.82
C PHE A 652 9.64 2.83 43.91
N TYR A 653 9.76 1.50 43.80
CA TYR A 653 9.26 0.58 44.81
C TYR A 653 10.18 0.51 46.06
N LYS A 654 9.71 1.04 47.19
CA LYS A 654 10.49 1.18 48.44
C LYS A 654 11.07 -0.13 48.98
N LYS A 655 10.40 -1.28 48.79
CA LYS A 655 10.92 -2.58 49.25
C LYS A 655 12.00 -3.16 48.33
N SER A 656 12.27 -2.53 47.18
CA SER A 656 13.33 -2.95 46.28
C SER A 656 14.69 -2.51 46.80
N ARG A 657 15.67 -3.42 46.79
CA ARG A 657 17.09 -3.08 47.04
C ARG A 657 17.66 -2.05 46.04
N ARG A 658 16.95 -1.79 44.94
CA ARG A 658 17.33 -0.84 43.88
C ARG A 658 16.55 0.46 43.95
N TYR A 659 15.82 0.70 45.03
CA TYR A 659 15.03 1.91 45.21
C TYR A 659 15.91 3.17 45.07
N ILE A 660 15.44 4.15 44.29
CA ILE A 660 16.20 5.37 44.00
C ILE A 660 16.39 6.27 45.24
N GLY A 661 15.49 6.15 46.23
CA GLY A 661 15.56 6.86 47.51
C GLY A 661 14.60 8.05 47.61
N SER A 662 14.62 8.97 46.63
CA SER A 662 13.76 10.16 46.64
C SER A 662 13.48 10.71 45.24
N ASN A 663 12.37 11.44 45.09
CA ASN A 663 12.01 12.09 43.82
C ASN A 663 13.01 13.19 43.41
N LYS A 664 13.62 13.89 44.38
CA LYS A 664 14.69 14.87 44.10
C LYS A 664 15.88 14.21 43.39
N LYS A 665 16.33 13.06 43.88
CA LYS A 665 17.42 12.30 43.26
C LYS A 665 17.01 11.68 41.92
N ALA A 666 15.76 11.22 41.81
CA ALA A 666 15.23 10.72 40.55
C ALA A 666 15.19 11.82 39.47
N LYS A 667 14.77 13.04 39.82
CA LYS A 667 14.78 14.19 38.90
C LYS A 667 16.17 14.49 38.34
N GLU A 668 17.19 14.49 39.19
CA GLU A 668 18.59 14.63 38.76
C GLU A 668 18.99 13.54 37.75
N PHE A 669 18.58 12.30 37.99
CA PHE A 669 18.84 11.19 37.07
C PHE A 669 18.13 11.37 35.73
N VAL A 670 16.85 11.77 35.75
CA VAL A 670 16.07 12.04 34.55
C VAL A 670 16.73 13.11 33.68
N GLU A 671 17.20 14.20 34.28
CA GLU A 671 17.91 15.27 33.54
C GLU A 671 19.19 14.76 32.86
N ILE A 672 19.96 13.89 33.53
CA ILE A 672 21.17 13.27 32.95
C ILE A 672 20.79 12.32 31.81
N ILE A 673 19.75 11.49 32.01
CA ILE A 673 19.27 10.50 31.03
C ILE A 673 18.85 11.22 29.73
N LYS A 674 18.02 12.27 29.85
CA LYS A 674 17.51 13.03 28.71
C LYS A 674 18.63 13.74 27.93
N LYS A 675 19.62 14.31 28.61
CA LYS A 675 20.79 14.92 27.97
C LYS A 675 21.63 13.96 27.12
N ASN A 676 21.47 12.64 27.33
CA ASN A 676 22.20 11.60 26.60
C ASN A 676 21.30 10.84 25.59
N ASN A 677 20.21 11.47 25.10
CA ASN A 677 19.28 10.87 24.12
C ASN A 677 18.73 9.49 24.54
N CYS A 678 18.49 9.30 25.84
CA CYS A 678 17.96 8.08 26.42
C CYS A 678 16.62 8.39 27.10
N ARG A 679 15.70 7.42 27.20
CA ARG A 679 14.39 7.60 27.85
C ARG A 679 14.44 7.16 29.31
N ALA A 680 13.89 7.99 30.21
CA ALA A 680 13.74 7.64 31.62
C ALA A 680 12.43 6.90 31.86
N VAL A 681 12.52 5.70 32.43
CA VAL A 681 11.35 4.83 32.70
C VAL A 681 11.15 4.69 34.21
N GLY A 682 10.03 5.18 34.73
CA GLY A 682 9.67 4.96 36.14
C GLY A 682 9.08 3.56 36.36
N VAL A 683 9.67 2.77 37.25
CA VAL A 683 9.21 1.40 37.53
C VAL A 683 8.42 1.36 38.82
N PHE A 684 7.15 0.94 38.72
CA PHE A 684 6.18 0.92 39.81
C PHE A 684 5.62 -0.50 40.04
N VAL A 685 5.38 -0.85 41.30
CA VAL A 685 4.90 -2.16 41.74
C VAL A 685 3.70 -1.97 42.66
N LYS A 686 2.48 -2.11 42.09
CA LYS A 686 1.20 -1.99 42.81
C LYS A 686 1.03 -0.70 43.64
N GLN A 687 1.63 0.40 43.21
CA GLN A 687 1.40 1.74 43.77
C GLN A 687 0.13 2.34 43.17
N ASP A 688 -0.56 3.19 43.94
CA ASP A 688 -1.79 3.83 43.49
C ASP A 688 -1.52 4.95 42.48
N PHE A 689 -2.60 5.39 41.83
CA PHE A 689 -2.57 6.40 40.77
C PHE A 689 -2.01 7.75 41.25
N GLU A 690 -2.36 8.22 42.45
CA GLU A 690 -1.92 9.52 42.95
C GLU A 690 -0.42 9.53 43.28
N GLU A 691 0.11 8.43 43.81
CA GLU A 691 1.56 8.26 44.02
C GLU A 691 2.33 8.30 42.69
N ILE A 692 1.82 7.62 41.65
CA ILE A 692 2.42 7.60 40.31
C ILE A 692 2.36 8.98 39.67
N LYS A 693 1.19 9.63 39.68
CA LYS A 693 0.96 10.96 39.13
C LYS A 693 1.90 12.00 39.77
N LYS A 694 1.99 12.01 41.10
CA LYS A 694 2.92 12.89 41.83
C LYS A 694 4.36 12.67 41.38
N THR A 695 4.78 11.40 41.26
CA THR A 695 6.14 11.06 40.84
C THR A 695 6.43 11.53 39.42
N ILE A 696 5.49 11.36 38.48
CA ILE A 696 5.62 11.84 37.09
C ILE A 696 5.83 13.35 37.07
N LEU A 697 4.97 14.11 37.75
CA LEU A 697 5.00 15.57 37.78
C LEU A 697 6.28 16.12 38.42
N GLU A 698 6.77 15.49 39.49
CA GLU A 698 7.98 15.95 40.20
C GLU A 698 9.29 15.61 39.48
N THR A 699 9.32 14.50 38.72
CA THR A 699 10.56 13.96 38.13
C THR A 699 10.70 14.17 36.62
N GLY A 700 9.58 14.26 35.90
CA GLY A 700 9.56 14.41 34.44
C GLY A 700 9.98 13.16 33.65
N ILE A 701 9.71 11.96 34.16
CA ILE A 701 9.95 10.67 33.46
C ILE A 701 9.19 10.56 32.13
N ASP A 702 9.72 9.80 31.17
CA ASP A 702 9.19 9.69 29.80
C ASP A 702 8.22 8.52 29.60
N LEU A 703 8.44 7.42 30.32
CA LEU A 703 7.61 6.22 30.32
C LEU A 703 7.41 5.73 31.75
N ILE A 704 6.38 4.91 31.94
CA ILE A 704 6.23 4.13 33.16
C ILE A 704 6.17 2.63 32.85
N GLN A 705 6.71 1.82 33.75
CA GLN A 705 6.63 0.37 33.70
C GLN A 705 5.84 -0.12 34.91
N LEU A 706 4.70 -0.76 34.64
CA LEU A 706 3.74 -1.18 35.66
C LEU A 706 3.86 -2.68 35.93
N TYR A 707 4.17 -3.03 37.18
CA TYR A 707 4.42 -4.39 37.62
C TYR A 707 3.33 -4.89 38.58
N GLY A 708 2.70 -6.03 38.25
CA GLY A 708 1.78 -6.72 39.14
C GLY A 708 0.37 -6.13 39.25
N TYR A 709 -0.03 -5.31 38.27
CA TYR A 709 -1.39 -4.78 38.15
C TYR A 709 -2.28 -5.78 37.41
N THR A 710 -3.54 -5.89 37.82
CA THR A 710 -4.55 -6.74 37.18
C THR A 710 -5.75 -5.94 36.66
N ASP A 711 -5.88 -4.70 37.09
CA ASP A 711 -6.91 -3.75 36.65
C ASP A 711 -6.30 -2.76 35.65
N TYR A 712 -7.03 -2.49 34.56
CA TYR A 712 -6.62 -1.59 33.48
C TYR A 712 -7.09 -0.15 33.68
N SER A 713 -7.95 0.12 34.66
CA SER A 713 -8.46 1.47 34.97
C SER A 713 -7.35 2.50 35.15
N ILE A 714 -6.22 2.09 35.73
CA ILE A 714 -5.05 2.96 35.93
C ILE A 714 -4.45 3.47 34.60
N ILE A 715 -4.55 2.69 33.53
CA ILE A 715 -4.05 3.09 32.20
C ILE A 715 -4.97 4.17 31.62
N GLU A 716 -6.29 3.99 31.75
CA GLU A 716 -7.27 4.98 31.29
C GLU A 716 -7.09 6.32 32.02
N GLN A 717 -6.93 6.28 33.35
CA GLN A 717 -6.69 7.46 34.18
C GLN A 717 -5.38 8.18 33.82
N LEU A 718 -4.31 7.44 33.50
CA LEU A 718 -3.03 8.03 33.10
C LEU A 718 -3.06 8.61 31.69
N LYS A 719 -3.86 8.02 30.79
CA LYS A 719 -4.09 8.52 29.43
C LYS A 719 -4.91 9.81 29.40
N GLU A 720 -5.98 9.91 30.19
CA GLU A 720 -6.81 11.12 30.26
C GLU A 720 -6.00 12.37 30.61
N LEU A 721 -4.91 12.20 31.35
CA LEU A 721 -4.01 13.29 31.72
C LEU A 721 -2.87 13.54 30.71
N CYS A 722 -2.78 12.77 29.62
CA CYS A 722 -1.73 12.84 28.59
C CYS A 722 -0.29 12.85 29.16
N LEU A 723 -0.06 12.19 30.30
CA LEU A 723 1.18 12.40 31.06
C LEU A 723 2.36 11.58 30.52
N VAL A 724 2.18 10.29 30.21
CA VAL A 724 3.26 9.34 29.88
C VAL A 724 2.75 8.08 29.17
N GLU A 725 3.64 7.41 28.42
CA GLU A 725 3.38 6.10 27.81
C GLU A 725 3.63 4.93 28.79
N VAL A 726 2.94 3.80 28.60
CA VAL A 726 2.96 2.65 29.53
C VAL A 726 3.64 1.42 28.94
N ILE A 727 4.60 0.85 29.66
CA ILE A 727 5.13 -0.51 29.49
C ILE A 727 4.43 -1.44 30.49
N TRP A 728 3.67 -2.41 29.97
CA TRP A 728 2.91 -3.35 30.80
C TRP A 728 3.71 -4.62 31.06
N VAL A 729 3.92 -5.00 32.33
CA VAL A 729 4.70 -6.20 32.66
C VAL A 729 3.80 -7.41 32.89
N ILE A 730 4.04 -8.46 32.11
CA ILE A 730 3.45 -9.79 32.29
C ILE A 730 4.49 -10.70 32.95
N SER A 731 4.23 -11.09 34.20
CA SER A 731 5.11 -11.99 34.94
C SER A 731 4.58 -13.41 34.93
N ILE A 732 5.33 -14.34 34.32
CA ILE A 732 4.91 -15.73 34.17
C ILE A 732 5.83 -16.69 34.93
N ARG A 733 5.28 -17.79 35.44
CA ARG A 733 6.07 -18.92 35.98
C ARG A 733 6.45 -19.91 34.88
N ASN A 734 5.54 -20.13 33.94
CA ASN A 734 5.69 -21.01 32.79
C ASN A 734 4.93 -20.44 31.58
N TYR A 735 5.22 -20.94 30.38
CA TYR A 735 4.67 -20.41 29.12
C TYR A 735 3.16 -20.64 28.95
N ASN A 736 2.55 -21.64 29.62
CA ASN A 736 1.11 -21.89 29.53
C ASN A 736 0.28 -20.75 30.15
N GLU A 737 0.86 -20.00 31.09
CA GLU A 737 0.18 -18.87 31.71
C GLU A 737 -0.12 -17.77 30.69
N LEU A 738 0.70 -17.62 29.63
CA LEU A 738 0.52 -16.59 28.59
C LEU A 738 -0.80 -16.72 27.82
N CYS A 739 -1.34 -17.93 27.66
CA CYS A 739 -2.59 -18.16 26.93
C CYS A 739 -3.81 -17.48 27.58
N ASN A 740 -3.74 -17.20 28.88
CA ASN A 740 -4.85 -16.65 29.66
C ASN A 740 -4.57 -15.23 30.19
N VAL A 741 -3.42 -14.62 29.86
CA VAL A 741 -3.12 -13.26 30.29
C VAL A 741 -3.85 -12.26 29.41
N LYS A 742 -4.74 -11.50 30.03
CA LYS A 742 -5.28 -10.29 29.40
C LYS A 742 -4.23 -9.17 29.46
N TYR A 743 -4.11 -8.42 28.37
CA TYR A 743 -3.24 -7.25 28.27
C TYR A 743 -4.02 -6.08 27.65
N PRO A 744 -3.64 -4.83 27.96
CA PRO A 744 -4.26 -3.65 27.36
C PRO A 744 -3.88 -3.50 25.89
N ASN A 745 -4.84 -3.18 25.03
CA ASN A 745 -4.61 -2.97 23.58
C ASN A 745 -3.72 -1.75 23.27
N ASP A 746 -3.67 -0.78 24.18
CA ASP A 746 -3.06 0.52 23.97
C ASP A 746 -1.89 0.76 24.95
N CYS A 747 -0.88 -0.09 24.90
CA CYS A 747 0.37 0.10 25.63
C CYS A 747 1.53 0.33 24.66
N TYR A 748 2.56 1.05 25.10
CA TYR A 748 3.77 1.27 24.29
C TYR A 748 4.51 -0.04 24.04
N ALA A 749 4.59 -0.90 25.06
CA ALA A 749 5.16 -2.23 24.95
C ALA A 749 4.62 -3.18 26.03
N ILE A 750 4.61 -4.47 25.70
CA ILE A 750 4.41 -5.56 26.66
C ILE A 750 5.79 -6.11 27.03
N CYS A 751 6.12 -6.13 28.32
CA CYS A 751 7.35 -6.71 28.84
C CYS A 751 7.06 -8.05 29.52
N ILE A 752 7.66 -9.14 29.04
CA ILE A 752 7.49 -10.49 29.60
C ILE A 752 8.65 -10.77 30.56
N ASP A 753 8.36 -11.06 31.83
CA ASP A 753 9.37 -11.37 32.87
C ASP A 753 9.08 -12.73 33.54
N LYS A 754 10.12 -13.37 34.10
CA LYS A 754 10.02 -14.63 34.83
C LYS A 754 9.77 -14.40 36.32
N LYS A 755 8.69 -15.00 36.82
CA LYS A 755 8.32 -15.02 38.24
C LYS A 755 8.94 -16.20 38.98
N LYS A 756 9.41 -16.00 40.22
CA LYS A 756 9.84 -17.06 41.15
C LYS A 756 9.05 -16.98 42.46
N GLY A 757 8.24 -18.00 42.76
CA GLY A 757 7.38 -18.03 43.95
C GLY A 757 6.35 -16.88 43.97
N ASN A 758 6.34 -16.10 45.05
CA ASN A 758 5.51 -14.91 45.24
C ASN A 758 6.21 -13.58 44.89
N ASN A 759 7.52 -13.62 44.61
CA ASN A 759 8.27 -12.42 44.24
C ASN A 759 7.90 -12.02 42.82
N LEU A 760 7.54 -10.75 42.65
CA LEU A 760 7.02 -10.24 41.40
C LEU A 760 8.14 -10.21 40.32
N GLY A 761 9.39 -9.86 40.63
CA GLY A 761 10.52 -9.90 39.68
C GLY A 761 11.91 -9.92 40.33
N GLY A 762 12.98 -9.80 39.52
CA GLY A 762 14.37 -9.69 40.01
C GLY A 762 15.04 -11.02 40.40
N THR A 763 14.58 -12.12 39.83
CA THR A 763 14.90 -13.50 40.24
C THR A 763 16.24 -14.02 39.71
N GLY A 764 16.77 -13.42 38.64
CA GLY A 764 18.02 -13.83 37.99
C GLY A 764 17.89 -15.07 37.10
N GLU A 765 16.71 -15.64 36.95
CA GLU A 765 16.47 -16.83 36.12
C GLU A 765 15.87 -16.44 34.76
N SER A 766 16.26 -17.13 33.70
CA SER A 766 15.72 -16.95 32.35
C SER A 766 14.55 -17.87 32.05
N LEU A 767 13.72 -17.45 31.09
CA LEU A 767 12.75 -18.29 30.39
C LEU A 767 13.43 -18.97 29.19
N ASN A 768 12.87 -20.08 28.72
CA ASN A 768 13.18 -20.56 27.38
C ASN A 768 12.31 -19.76 26.39
N TRP A 769 12.93 -18.77 25.75
CA TRP A 769 12.23 -17.78 24.93
C TRP A 769 11.69 -18.36 23.61
N ASP A 770 12.28 -19.45 23.11
CA ASP A 770 11.83 -20.11 21.86
C ASP A 770 10.46 -20.79 22.02
N LYS A 771 10.04 -21.06 23.26
CA LYS A 771 8.73 -21.65 23.57
C LYS A 771 7.61 -20.62 23.71
N ILE A 772 7.91 -19.32 23.57
CA ILE A 772 6.90 -18.27 23.66
C ILE A 772 6.14 -18.20 22.33
N ASN A 773 4.82 -18.42 22.38
CA ASN A 773 3.95 -18.22 21.21
C ASN A 773 3.62 -16.72 21.06
N PHE A 774 4.40 -16.02 20.25
CA PHE A 774 4.21 -14.58 20.02
C PHE A 774 2.93 -14.22 19.23
N ASN A 775 2.27 -15.19 18.59
CA ASN A 775 0.98 -14.97 17.90
C ASN A 775 -0.18 -14.61 18.86
N LEU A 776 0.04 -14.71 20.18
CA LEU A 776 -0.91 -14.28 21.20
C LEU A 776 -1.02 -12.75 21.32
N PHE A 777 -0.07 -12.01 20.75
CA PHE A 777 -0.03 -10.54 20.77
C PHE A 777 -0.40 -9.97 19.39
N PRO A 778 -1.02 -8.77 19.31
CA PRO A 778 -1.35 -8.13 18.03
C PRO A 778 -0.06 -7.74 17.29
N ASN A 779 -0.10 -7.76 15.96
CA ASN A 779 1.08 -7.53 15.12
C ASN A 779 1.76 -6.15 15.32
N GLU A 780 1.05 -5.18 15.90
CA GLU A 780 1.53 -3.81 16.10
C GLU A 780 2.13 -3.58 17.51
N THR A 781 1.96 -4.51 18.44
CA THR A 781 2.41 -4.35 19.83
C THR A 781 3.90 -4.68 19.99
N LYS A 782 4.69 -3.73 20.51
CA LYS A 782 6.11 -3.97 20.81
C LYS A 782 6.25 -4.94 21.97
N ILE A 783 7.08 -5.96 21.79
CA ILE A 783 7.35 -6.98 22.81
C ILE A 783 8.76 -6.81 23.35
N MET A 784 8.89 -6.72 24.67
CA MET A 784 10.15 -6.69 25.40
C MET A 784 10.30 -7.95 26.26
N ILE A 785 11.53 -8.45 26.36
CA ILE A 785 11.84 -9.61 27.22
C ILE A 785 12.69 -9.17 28.41
N ALA A 786 12.33 -9.66 29.59
CA ALA A 786 13.05 -9.50 30.84
C ALA A 786 13.30 -10.87 31.51
N GLY A 787 14.14 -10.86 32.55
CA GLY A 787 14.40 -12.04 33.39
C GLY A 787 15.62 -12.85 32.94
N GLY A 788 16.67 -12.85 33.79
CA GLY A 788 17.85 -13.71 33.62
C GLY A 788 18.71 -13.45 32.38
N ILE A 789 18.57 -12.31 31.73
CA ILE A 789 19.38 -11.93 30.55
C ILE A 789 20.81 -11.59 30.99
N THR A 790 21.81 -12.29 30.44
CA THR A 790 23.24 -12.13 30.71
C THR A 790 24.02 -12.03 29.39
N PRO A 791 25.30 -11.60 29.43
CA PRO A 791 26.12 -11.57 28.21
C PRO A 791 26.32 -12.94 27.54
N GLU A 792 26.06 -14.03 28.26
CA GLU A 792 26.22 -15.40 27.77
C GLU A 792 24.98 -15.87 27.00
N ASN A 793 23.76 -15.45 27.38
CA ASN A 793 22.52 -15.93 26.75
C ASN A 793 21.82 -14.92 25.84
N VAL A 794 22.24 -13.65 25.85
CA VAL A 794 21.58 -12.57 25.09
C VAL A 794 21.58 -12.81 23.56
N HIS A 795 22.53 -13.60 23.05
CA HIS A 795 22.60 -13.94 21.63
C HIS A 795 21.36 -14.71 21.14
N LEU A 796 20.73 -15.51 22.02
CA LEU A 796 19.48 -16.22 21.73
C LEU A 796 18.33 -15.25 21.42
N LEU A 797 18.43 -14.02 21.94
CA LEU A 797 17.44 -12.98 21.73
C LEU A 797 17.75 -12.08 20.54
N LYS A 798 18.93 -12.18 19.90
CA LYS A 798 19.36 -11.23 18.87
C LYS A 798 18.56 -11.36 17.58
N ASP A 799 18.32 -12.59 17.11
CA ASP A 799 17.79 -12.84 15.77
C ASP A 799 16.27 -13.12 15.75
N ASN A 800 15.60 -13.08 16.91
CA ASN A 800 14.17 -13.32 17.01
C ASN A 800 13.32 -12.12 16.52
N GLU A 801 12.60 -12.27 15.42
CA GLU A 801 11.84 -11.20 14.74
C GLU A 801 10.67 -10.60 15.55
N TYR A 802 10.17 -11.30 16.58
CA TYR A 802 9.04 -10.84 17.39
C TYR A 802 9.46 -9.97 18.57
N ILE A 803 10.74 -9.98 18.93
CA ILE A 803 11.27 -9.29 20.11
C ILE A 803 11.82 -7.94 19.69
N HIS A 804 11.23 -6.88 20.23
CA HIS A 804 11.54 -5.49 19.91
C HIS A 804 12.50 -4.84 20.92
N GLY A 805 12.63 -5.42 22.11
CA GLY A 805 13.57 -4.94 23.11
C GLY A 805 13.85 -5.92 24.24
N ILE A 806 14.84 -5.59 25.06
CA ILE A 806 15.24 -6.34 26.25
C ILE A 806 15.31 -5.42 27.47
N ASP A 807 14.89 -5.91 28.63
CA ASP A 807 14.99 -5.23 29.93
C ASP A 807 15.87 -6.04 30.89
N MET A 808 16.95 -5.41 31.36
CA MET A 808 17.97 -6.08 32.16
C MET A 808 18.13 -5.44 33.53
N SER A 809 18.37 -6.29 34.53
CA SER A 809 18.74 -5.83 35.86
C SER A 809 19.85 -6.67 36.49
N THR A 810 19.54 -7.85 37.03
CA THR A 810 20.50 -8.69 37.77
C THR A 810 21.64 -9.23 36.92
N GLY A 811 21.40 -9.61 35.68
CA GLY A 811 22.42 -10.26 34.84
C GLY A 811 23.59 -9.37 34.44
N VAL A 812 23.46 -8.06 34.64
CA VAL A 812 24.53 -7.07 34.47
C VAL A 812 25.05 -6.50 35.79
N GLU A 813 24.74 -7.13 36.93
CA GLU A 813 25.27 -6.73 38.24
C GLU A 813 26.58 -7.47 38.57
N SER A 814 27.44 -6.84 39.36
CA SER A 814 28.64 -7.42 39.97
C SER A 814 28.76 -6.98 41.43
N LYS A 815 29.38 -7.81 42.28
CA LYS A 815 29.64 -7.47 43.69
C LYS A 815 30.96 -6.70 43.83
N CYS A 816 30.95 -5.65 44.64
CA CYS A 816 32.14 -4.87 45.01
C CYS A 816 32.09 -4.61 46.53
N GLY A 817 32.75 -5.47 47.31
CA GLY A 817 32.50 -5.56 48.77
C GLY A 817 31.05 -5.97 49.03
N ASP A 818 30.39 -5.30 49.97
CA ASP A 818 28.96 -5.50 50.29
C ASP A 818 28.00 -4.85 49.28
N ASN A 819 28.53 -4.06 48.34
CA ASN A 819 27.71 -3.32 47.37
C ASN A 819 27.46 -4.13 46.09
N ILE A 820 26.25 -4.00 45.54
CA ILE A 820 25.87 -4.49 44.22
C ILE A 820 25.88 -3.29 43.25
N ILE A 821 26.68 -3.38 42.20
CA ILE A 821 26.84 -2.31 41.20
C ILE A 821 26.52 -2.84 39.80
N LYS A 822 26.11 -1.95 38.88
CA LYS A 822 26.03 -2.32 37.45
C LYS A 822 27.43 -2.46 36.85
N ASP A 823 27.70 -3.63 36.30
CA ASP A 823 28.93 -3.94 35.60
C ASP A 823 28.85 -3.44 34.16
N ASN A 824 29.49 -2.29 33.92
CA ASN A 824 29.48 -1.64 32.62
C ASN A 824 30.07 -2.51 31.50
N LEU A 825 31.00 -3.43 31.79
CA LEU A 825 31.54 -4.35 30.78
C LEU A 825 30.48 -5.35 30.32
N LYS A 826 29.63 -5.82 31.23
CA LYS A 826 28.49 -6.70 30.88
C LYS A 826 27.46 -5.94 30.04
N VAL A 827 27.14 -4.69 30.42
CA VAL A 827 26.23 -3.81 29.65
C VAL A 827 26.76 -3.60 28.24
N ARG A 828 28.03 -3.22 28.10
CA ARG A 828 28.72 -3.03 26.81
C ARG A 828 28.61 -4.26 25.91
N LYS A 829 28.97 -5.43 26.45
CA LYS A 829 28.95 -6.69 25.70
C LYS A 829 27.55 -6.99 25.16
N ILE A 830 26.52 -6.79 25.98
CA ILE A 830 25.13 -7.01 25.56
C ILE A 830 24.70 -5.99 24.51
N CYS A 831 24.96 -4.70 24.70
CA CYS A 831 24.59 -3.66 23.74
C CYS A 831 25.21 -3.95 22.36
N ARG A 832 26.47 -4.39 22.31
CA ARG A 832 27.14 -4.79 21.06
C ARG A 832 26.51 -6.00 20.40
N ILE A 833 26.17 -7.04 21.18
CA ILE A 833 25.53 -8.24 20.64
C ILE A 833 24.16 -7.90 20.05
N ILE A 834 23.34 -7.16 20.80
CA ILE A 834 21.94 -6.89 20.43
C ILE A 834 21.81 -5.83 19.35
N LYS A 835 22.53 -4.71 19.48
CA LYS A 835 22.42 -3.61 18.52
C LYS A 835 23.24 -3.85 17.26
N ASN A 836 24.21 -4.77 17.31
CA ASN A 836 25.16 -5.04 16.24
C ASN A 836 25.80 -3.75 15.67
N LYS A 837 25.95 -2.74 16.52
CA LYS A 837 26.48 -1.41 16.21
C LYS A 837 27.16 -0.86 17.46
N LEU A 838 28.19 -0.04 17.30
CA LEU A 838 28.75 0.72 18.41
C LEU A 838 27.91 1.99 18.64
N PRO A 839 27.95 2.59 19.84
CA PRO A 839 27.26 3.86 20.10
C PRO A 839 27.74 4.92 19.10
N SER A 840 26.81 5.59 18.41
CA SER A 840 27.16 6.57 17.36
C SER A 840 27.86 7.84 17.90
N TYR A 841 27.87 8.00 19.22
CA TYR A 841 28.61 9.02 19.96
C TYR A 841 29.54 8.36 20.97
N PHE A 842 30.75 8.91 21.12
CA PHE A 842 31.68 8.54 22.18
C PHE A 842 31.41 9.40 23.43
N GLY A 843 30.33 9.07 24.13
CA GLY A 843 29.84 9.88 25.25
C GLY A 843 29.62 11.34 24.84
N GLN A 844 30.06 12.28 25.68
CA GLN A 844 29.93 13.73 25.41
C GLN A 844 30.99 14.30 24.44
N PHE A 845 31.93 13.48 23.96
CA PHE A 845 33.13 13.96 23.26
C PHE A 845 32.99 14.04 21.73
N GLY A 846 31.84 13.63 21.18
CA GLY A 846 31.55 13.71 19.74
C GLY A 846 31.15 12.36 19.12
N GLY A 847 30.84 12.37 17.82
CA GLY A 847 30.34 11.21 17.06
C GLY A 847 31.02 11.05 15.70
N GLN A 848 30.30 10.49 14.73
CA GLN A 848 30.81 10.25 13.37
C GLN A 848 30.65 11.49 12.47
N PHE A 849 31.41 12.55 12.72
CA PHE A 849 31.41 13.77 11.91
C PHE A 849 32.60 13.78 10.95
N THR A 850 32.38 13.44 9.68
CA THR A 850 33.43 13.34 8.64
C THR A 850 32.85 13.61 7.24
N ALA A 851 33.71 13.76 6.24
CA ALA A 851 33.30 13.87 4.85
C ALA A 851 32.68 12.56 4.34
N GLU A 852 31.64 12.66 3.50
CA GLU A 852 30.87 11.52 2.99
C GLU A 852 31.75 10.44 2.32
N ILE A 853 32.83 10.85 1.65
CA ILE A 853 33.77 9.95 0.96
C ILE A 853 34.47 8.95 1.90
N ILE A 854 34.61 9.28 3.19
CA ILE A 854 35.29 8.42 4.18
C ILE A 854 34.29 7.49 4.91
N MET A 855 32.99 7.76 4.81
CA MET A 855 31.96 7.00 5.53
C MET A 855 31.97 5.49 5.21
N PRO A 856 32.11 5.02 3.95
CA PRO A 856 32.16 3.59 3.67
C PRO A 856 33.28 2.87 4.42
N ALA A 857 34.48 3.47 4.50
CA ALA A 857 35.62 2.90 5.19
C ALA A 857 35.44 2.84 6.72
N LEU A 858 34.78 3.85 7.31
CA LEU A 858 34.46 3.85 8.75
C LEU A 858 33.37 2.84 9.10
N LEU A 859 32.37 2.66 8.23
CA LEU A 859 31.33 1.65 8.39
C LEU A 859 31.90 0.24 8.28
N GLU A 860 32.76 -0.02 7.28
CA GLU A 860 33.52 -1.27 7.14
C GLU A 860 34.34 -1.56 8.39
N LEU A 861 35.04 -0.55 8.93
CA LEU A 861 35.83 -0.66 10.15
C LEU A 861 34.97 -1.00 11.38
N GLU A 862 33.83 -0.32 11.57
CA GLU A 862 32.92 -0.58 12.68
C GLU A 862 32.37 -2.01 12.63
N GLU A 863 31.84 -2.41 11.47
CA GLU A 863 31.30 -3.75 11.25
C GLU A 863 32.35 -4.83 11.49
N SER A 864 33.56 -4.63 10.98
CA SER A 864 34.64 -5.60 11.09
C SER A 864 35.17 -5.69 12.50
N TYR A 865 35.28 -4.58 13.23
CA TYR A 865 35.64 -4.58 14.64
C TYR A 865 34.61 -5.37 15.46
N LEU A 866 33.31 -5.12 15.27
CA LEU A 866 32.23 -5.85 15.96
C LEU A 866 32.29 -7.35 15.69
N LYS A 867 32.55 -7.76 14.45
CA LYS A 867 32.68 -9.18 14.06
C LYS A 867 33.91 -9.88 14.63
N THR A 868 34.99 -9.15 14.91
CA THR A 868 36.31 -9.76 15.17
C THR A 868 36.77 -9.64 16.62
N HIS A 869 36.48 -8.53 17.31
CA HIS A 869 37.11 -8.21 18.60
C HIS A 869 36.88 -9.25 19.72
N ASP A 870 35.79 -10.02 19.62
CA ASP A 870 35.43 -11.04 20.60
C ASP A 870 35.81 -12.48 20.19
N LYS A 871 36.31 -12.70 18.96
CA LYS A 871 36.74 -14.03 18.48
C LYS A 871 37.97 -14.52 19.25
N GLU A 872 38.00 -15.82 19.52
CA GLU A 872 39.07 -16.45 20.30
C GLU A 872 40.42 -16.32 19.62
N ASP A 873 40.47 -16.54 18.30
CA ASP A 873 41.67 -16.44 17.47
C ASP A 873 42.25 -15.01 17.50
N PHE A 874 41.38 -13.99 17.44
CA PHE A 874 41.78 -12.59 17.55
C PHE A 874 42.34 -12.27 18.94
N LYS A 875 41.67 -12.73 20.01
CA LYS A 875 42.15 -12.58 21.40
C LYS A 875 43.50 -13.27 21.62
N ASN A 876 43.70 -14.44 21.02
CA ASN A 876 44.96 -15.18 21.08
C ASN A 876 46.10 -14.43 20.38
N LEU A 877 45.84 -13.82 19.22
CA LEU A 877 46.81 -12.96 18.54
C LEU A 877 47.15 -11.73 19.40
N LEU A 878 46.14 -11.05 19.96
CA LEU A 878 46.39 -9.92 20.87
C LEU A 878 47.23 -10.35 22.07
N LYS A 879 46.93 -11.49 22.70
CA LYS A 879 47.69 -12.02 23.84
C LYS A 879 49.15 -12.32 23.45
N LYS A 880 49.38 -12.93 22.29
CA LYS A 880 50.71 -13.21 21.74
C LYS A 880 51.52 -11.91 21.57
N TYR A 881 50.94 -10.89 20.95
CA TYR A 881 51.67 -9.65 20.68
C TYR A 881 51.75 -8.71 21.89
N ASN A 882 50.79 -8.76 22.82
CA ASN A 882 50.91 -8.09 24.12
C ASN A 882 52.08 -8.63 24.93
N LYS A 883 52.37 -9.94 24.84
CA LYS A 883 53.59 -10.51 25.43
C LYS A 883 54.86 -9.91 24.80
N TYR A 884 54.87 -9.74 23.47
CA TYR A 884 55.95 -9.04 22.76
C TYR A 884 56.13 -7.58 23.23
N ALA A 885 55.04 -6.88 23.54
CA ALA A 885 55.08 -5.52 24.08
C ALA A 885 55.64 -5.40 25.51
N GLY A 886 55.90 -6.52 26.20
CA GLY A 886 56.42 -6.54 27.58
C GLY A 886 55.34 -6.53 28.67
N ARG A 887 54.13 -7.02 28.37
CA ARG A 887 53.00 -7.05 29.31
C ARG A 887 52.95 -8.33 30.16
N GLU A 888 52.40 -8.33 31.38
CA GLU A 888 51.77 -7.21 32.10
C GLU A 888 52.82 -6.17 32.57
N SER A 889 52.55 -4.87 32.39
CA SER A 889 53.49 -3.82 32.82
C SER A 889 53.55 -3.72 34.35
N LEU A 890 54.65 -3.21 34.90
CA LEU A 890 54.86 -3.14 36.35
C LEU A 890 53.85 -2.22 37.04
N LEU A 891 53.19 -2.72 38.09
CA LEU A 891 52.48 -1.92 39.08
C LEU A 891 53.21 -2.05 40.42
N TYR A 892 53.65 -0.93 40.98
CA TYR A 892 54.39 -0.93 42.25
C TYR A 892 54.01 0.27 43.14
N LYS A 893 54.22 0.09 44.45
CA LYS A 893 54.06 1.15 45.45
C LYS A 893 55.27 2.08 45.41
N ALA A 894 55.04 3.36 45.15
CA ALA A 894 56.10 4.36 45.10
C ALA A 894 56.38 4.88 46.53
N GLU A 895 57.27 4.19 47.26
CA GLU A 895 57.55 4.47 48.68
C GLU A 895 57.97 5.92 48.93
N ASN A 896 58.99 6.41 48.23
CA ASN A 896 59.49 7.79 48.42
C ASN A 896 58.42 8.85 48.09
N LEU A 897 57.60 8.62 47.06
CA LEU A 897 56.54 9.56 46.68
C LEU A 897 55.37 9.51 47.68
N THR A 898 55.06 8.32 48.20
CA THR A 898 54.09 8.14 49.28
C THR A 898 54.53 8.88 50.54
N GLU A 899 55.80 8.75 50.95
CA GLU A 899 56.35 9.50 52.08
C GLU A 899 56.31 11.00 51.85
N PHE A 900 56.69 11.47 50.66
CA PHE A 900 56.65 12.88 50.30
C PHE A 900 55.25 13.48 50.40
N VAL A 901 54.25 12.82 49.80
CA VAL A 901 52.85 13.28 49.83
C VAL A 901 52.29 13.25 51.26
N ARG A 902 52.67 12.25 52.07
CA ARG A 902 52.26 12.17 53.47
C ARG A 902 52.87 13.27 54.32
N LYS A 903 54.13 13.66 54.10
CA LYS A 903 54.79 14.78 54.78
C LYS A 903 54.14 16.14 54.45
N MET A 904 53.48 16.26 53.32
CA MET A 904 52.81 17.50 52.88
C MET A 904 51.34 17.60 53.33
N ALA A 905 50.76 16.54 53.89
CA ALA A 905 49.36 16.49 54.30
C ALA A 905 49.23 16.59 55.83
N ASP A 906 48.06 17.02 56.33
CA ASP A 906 47.75 16.92 57.76
C ASP A 906 47.89 15.48 58.26
N ASP A 907 48.19 15.31 59.54
CA ASP A 907 48.29 14.00 60.18
C ASP A 907 47.07 13.11 59.86
N GLY A 908 47.34 11.93 59.31
CA GLY A 908 46.33 10.95 58.91
C GLY A 908 45.66 11.20 57.55
N LYS A 909 46.01 12.25 56.79
CA LYS A 909 45.38 12.58 55.49
C LYS A 909 46.22 12.31 54.23
N GLY A 910 47.44 11.79 54.37
CA GLY A 910 48.32 11.54 53.23
C GLY A 910 48.03 10.24 52.46
N ALA A 911 48.00 10.30 51.12
CA ALA A 911 47.67 9.17 50.25
C ALA A 911 48.83 8.16 50.10
N THR A 912 48.49 6.89 49.80
CA THR A 912 49.45 5.87 49.36
C THR A 912 49.51 5.85 47.84
N ILE A 913 50.69 6.08 47.26
CA ILE A 913 50.83 6.25 45.81
C ILE A 913 51.35 4.98 45.14
N TRP A 914 50.63 4.55 44.10
CA TRP A 914 50.98 3.41 43.26
C TRP A 914 51.14 3.87 41.81
N LEU A 915 52.14 3.34 41.11
CA LEU A 915 52.46 3.72 39.73
C LEU A 915 52.36 2.50 38.80
N LYS A 916 51.57 2.64 37.74
CA LYS A 916 51.48 1.69 36.61
C LYS A 916 52.41 2.15 35.50
N ARG A 917 53.52 1.42 35.30
CA ARG A 917 54.66 1.82 34.46
C ARG A 917 54.50 1.45 32.99
N GLU A 918 53.53 2.06 32.32
CA GLU A 918 53.33 1.90 30.87
C GLU A 918 54.44 2.51 30.01
N ASP A 919 55.32 3.33 30.60
CA ASP A 919 56.55 3.82 30.00
C ASP A 919 57.58 2.70 29.73
N MET A 920 57.49 1.56 30.42
CA MET A 920 58.42 0.44 30.26
C MET A 920 58.02 -0.58 29.19
N ASN A 921 56.95 -0.33 28.43
CA ASN A 921 56.59 -1.19 27.30
C ASN A 921 57.66 -1.09 26.18
N HIS A 922 57.73 -2.08 25.28
CA HIS A 922 58.78 -2.21 24.26
C HIS A 922 59.09 -0.92 23.46
N THR A 923 58.08 -0.10 23.17
CA THR A 923 58.25 1.17 22.42
C THR A 923 58.26 2.42 23.30
N GLY A 924 58.39 2.26 24.61
CA GLY A 924 58.53 3.34 25.59
C GLY A 924 57.23 4.03 26.01
N SER A 925 56.05 3.49 25.65
CA SER A 925 54.76 4.07 26.04
C SER A 925 53.59 3.10 25.93
N HIS A 926 52.42 3.52 26.40
CA HIS A 926 51.14 2.80 26.25
C HIS A 926 50.66 2.70 24.79
N LYS A 927 51.24 3.45 23.84
CA LYS A 927 50.74 3.53 22.45
C LYS A 927 50.81 2.19 21.72
N ILE A 928 51.75 1.33 22.10
CA ILE A 928 51.92 -0.01 21.52
C ILE A 928 50.68 -0.90 21.66
N ASN A 929 49.92 -0.79 22.75
CA ASN A 929 48.72 -1.60 22.97
C ASN A 929 47.69 -1.37 21.87
N ASN A 930 47.48 -0.10 21.54
CA ASN A 930 46.59 0.33 20.48
C ASN A 930 47.14 -0.02 19.09
N SER A 931 48.44 0.19 18.86
CA SER A 931 49.07 -0.15 17.57
C SER A 931 48.97 -1.65 17.27
N ILE A 932 49.20 -2.51 18.26
CA ILE A 932 49.01 -3.97 18.12
C ILE A 932 47.57 -4.28 17.76
N GLY A 933 46.60 -3.72 18.51
CA GLY A 933 45.19 -4.00 18.28
C GLY A 933 44.73 -3.64 16.88
N GLN A 934 45.05 -2.43 16.42
CA GLN A 934 44.66 -1.95 15.10
C GLN A 934 45.42 -2.66 13.96
N ALA A 935 46.70 -3.00 14.14
CA ALA A 935 47.45 -3.72 13.11
C ALA A 935 47.00 -5.19 12.96
N VAL A 936 46.63 -5.86 14.05
CA VAL A 936 45.99 -7.19 13.98
C VAL A 936 44.62 -7.10 13.32
N LEU A 937 43.84 -6.06 13.61
CA LEU A 937 42.56 -5.80 12.93
C LEU A 937 42.76 -5.56 11.42
N ALA A 938 43.78 -4.77 11.03
CA ALA A 938 44.13 -4.52 9.64
C ALA A 938 44.46 -5.81 8.87
N LYS A 939 45.23 -6.74 9.49
CA LYS A 939 45.48 -8.07 8.93
C LYS A 939 44.20 -8.88 8.74
N TYR A 940 43.30 -8.84 9.72
CA TYR A 940 42.02 -9.54 9.65
C TYR A 940 41.13 -8.99 8.52
N LEU A 941 41.24 -7.69 8.24
CA LEU A 941 40.60 -6.99 7.14
C LEU A 941 41.28 -7.23 5.77
N GLY A 942 42.38 -7.98 5.71
CA GLY A 942 43.15 -8.20 4.48
C GLY A 942 43.90 -6.96 3.97
N LYS A 943 44.05 -5.92 4.80
CA LYS A 943 44.78 -4.69 4.44
C LYS A 943 46.28 -5.00 4.38
N LYS A 944 46.96 -4.43 3.39
CA LYS A 944 48.40 -4.64 3.14
C LYS A 944 49.24 -3.51 3.72
N LYS A 945 48.67 -2.31 3.81
CA LYS A 945 49.34 -1.09 4.20
C LYS A 945 48.69 -0.45 5.44
N ILE A 946 49.50 0.20 6.26
CA ILE A 946 49.06 1.07 7.36
C ILE A 946 49.52 2.49 7.07
N ILE A 947 48.57 3.43 7.17
CA ILE A 947 48.86 4.86 7.25
C ILE A 947 48.64 5.33 8.68
N ALA A 948 49.53 6.15 9.19
CA ALA A 948 49.36 6.80 10.50
C ALA A 948 49.91 8.21 10.49
N GLU A 949 49.64 8.93 11.56
CA GLU A 949 50.09 10.29 11.81
C GLU A 949 50.81 10.41 13.15
N THR A 950 51.80 11.30 13.24
CA THR A 950 52.46 11.55 14.53
C THR A 950 53.05 12.95 14.65
N GLY A 951 53.13 13.44 15.88
CA GLY A 951 53.79 14.71 16.22
C GLY A 951 54.99 14.49 17.13
N ALA A 952 54.77 13.86 18.30
CA ALA A 952 55.84 13.51 19.24
C ALA A 952 56.66 12.27 18.81
N GLY A 953 56.27 11.59 17.72
CA GLY A 953 56.98 10.42 17.19
C GLY A 953 56.71 9.09 17.90
N MET A 954 56.29 9.10 19.18
CA MET A 954 56.04 7.85 19.94
C MET A 954 54.98 6.94 19.32
N ALA A 955 53.87 7.51 18.84
CA ALA A 955 52.83 6.73 18.14
C ALA A 955 53.36 6.15 16.82
N GLY A 956 54.13 6.95 16.06
CA GLY A 956 54.74 6.50 14.81
C GLY A 956 55.76 5.36 15.03
N SER A 957 56.58 5.46 16.08
CA SER A 957 57.49 4.37 16.48
C SER A 957 56.73 3.08 16.80
N SER A 958 55.61 3.16 17.54
CA SER A 958 54.76 1.99 17.80
C SER A 958 54.15 1.40 16.53
N VAL A 959 53.71 2.24 15.58
CA VAL A 959 53.19 1.82 14.27
C VAL A 959 54.27 1.10 13.47
N ALA A 960 55.46 1.68 13.36
CA ALA A 960 56.56 1.09 12.62
C ALA A 960 56.95 -0.29 13.17
N THR A 961 56.98 -0.43 14.49
CA THR A 961 57.25 -1.73 15.14
C THR A 961 56.21 -2.78 14.77
N VAL A 962 54.91 -2.45 14.84
CA VAL A 962 53.86 -3.45 14.56
C VAL A 962 53.73 -3.76 13.07
N CYS A 963 54.03 -2.79 12.19
CA CYS A 963 54.07 -3.01 10.75
C CYS A 963 55.17 -4.00 10.39
N SER A 964 56.38 -3.78 10.92
CA SER A 964 57.51 -4.71 10.76
C SER A 964 57.20 -6.09 11.33
N LEU A 965 56.65 -6.15 12.55
CA LEU A 965 56.31 -7.41 13.23
C LEU A 965 55.27 -8.26 12.48
N LEU A 966 54.32 -7.62 11.79
CA LEU A 966 53.22 -8.29 11.10
C LEU A 966 53.43 -8.38 9.58
N GLY A 967 54.51 -7.83 9.03
CA GLY A 967 54.71 -7.74 7.58
C GLY A 967 53.62 -6.92 6.90
N LEU A 968 53.44 -5.68 7.34
CA LEU A 968 52.59 -4.66 6.72
C LEU A 968 53.47 -3.50 6.27
N ASP A 969 53.12 -2.86 5.17
CA ASP A 969 53.81 -1.65 4.71
C ASP A 969 53.34 -0.46 5.54
N GLY A 970 54.27 0.26 6.18
CA GLY A 970 53.94 1.40 7.05
C GLY A 970 54.30 2.74 6.40
N VAL A 971 53.37 3.70 6.43
CA VAL A 971 53.63 5.11 6.08
C VAL A 971 53.15 6.02 7.21
N VAL A 972 54.05 6.84 7.76
CA VAL A 972 53.75 7.78 8.84
C VAL A 972 53.86 9.22 8.33
N TYR A 973 52.76 9.94 8.34
CA TYR A 973 52.71 11.37 8.08
C TYR A 973 53.14 12.14 9.33
N MET A 974 54.08 13.07 9.16
CA MET A 974 54.62 13.87 10.26
C MET A 974 54.91 15.28 9.75
N GLY A 975 54.53 16.31 10.51
CA GLY A 975 54.80 17.70 10.12
C GLY A 975 56.31 17.96 10.00
N GLU A 976 56.74 18.75 9.02
CA GLU A 976 58.18 19.02 8.77
C GLU A 976 58.93 19.55 10.02
N ILE A 977 58.27 20.39 10.83
CA ILE A 977 58.84 20.89 12.08
C ILE A 977 59.01 19.74 13.09
N ASP A 978 58.02 18.86 13.18
CA ASP A 978 58.03 17.71 14.06
C ASP A 978 59.07 16.66 13.64
N VAL A 979 59.25 16.42 12.34
CA VAL A 979 60.30 15.54 11.79
C VAL A 979 61.69 16.01 12.25
N ASN A 980 61.94 17.33 12.18
CA ASN A 980 63.19 17.92 12.62
C ASN A 980 63.38 17.90 14.14
N ARG A 981 62.29 18.07 14.90
CA ARG A 981 62.31 18.04 16.36
C ARG A 981 62.49 16.62 16.92
N GLN A 982 61.96 15.61 16.24
CA GLN A 982 61.90 14.22 16.70
C GLN A 982 62.78 13.26 15.86
N LYS A 983 63.95 13.75 15.42
CA LYS A 983 64.89 13.00 14.54
C LYS A 983 65.17 11.57 15.01
N LEU A 984 65.29 11.35 16.32
CA LEU A 984 65.55 10.02 16.86
C LEU A 984 64.37 9.04 16.61
N ASN A 985 63.12 9.51 16.77
CA ASN A 985 61.95 8.69 16.49
C ASN A 985 61.79 8.46 14.98
N VAL A 986 62.09 9.47 14.15
CA VAL A 986 62.11 9.34 12.68
C VAL A 986 63.12 8.28 12.23
N PHE A 987 64.33 8.31 12.80
CA PHE A 987 65.34 7.30 12.54
C PHE A 987 64.85 5.89 12.90
N LYS A 988 64.25 5.70 14.09
CA LYS A 988 63.68 4.41 14.51
C LYS A 988 62.61 3.90 13.55
N MET A 989 61.70 4.78 13.11
CA MET A 989 60.65 4.40 12.16
C MET A 989 61.24 3.92 10.83
N ARG A 990 62.21 4.67 10.26
CA ARG A 990 62.88 4.30 9.00
C ARG A 990 63.70 3.01 9.13
N ALA A 991 64.39 2.82 10.25
CA ALA A 991 65.15 1.60 10.51
C ALA A 991 64.26 0.35 10.58
N LEU A 992 63.00 0.51 10.98
CA LEU A 992 61.98 -0.55 10.99
C LEU A 992 61.27 -0.72 9.63
N GLY A 993 61.72 -0.03 8.58
CA GLY A 993 61.18 -0.12 7.22
C GLY A 993 59.92 0.71 6.97
N THR A 994 59.55 1.61 7.88
CA THR A 994 58.39 2.50 7.71
C THR A 994 58.80 3.80 7.03
N GLU A 995 58.06 4.19 6.00
CA GLU A 995 58.23 5.48 5.33
C GLU A 995 57.75 6.61 6.25
N VAL A 996 58.53 7.69 6.35
CA VAL A 996 58.13 8.89 7.10
C VAL A 996 57.98 10.04 6.12
N HIS A 997 56.74 10.43 5.86
CA HIS A 997 56.37 11.46 4.90
C HIS A 997 56.27 12.84 5.58
N PRO A 998 57.21 13.77 5.31
CA PRO A 998 57.18 15.11 5.90
C PRO A 998 56.07 15.97 5.27
N VAL A 999 55.17 16.51 6.08
CA VAL A 999 54.12 17.42 5.62
C VAL A 999 54.64 18.86 5.69
N THR A 1000 54.82 19.45 4.50
CA THR A 1000 55.41 20.80 4.29
C THR A 1000 54.36 21.90 4.17
N THR A 1001 53.07 21.56 4.15
CA THR A 1001 51.95 22.50 4.02
C THR A 1001 51.22 22.72 5.36
N GLY A 1002 50.53 23.85 5.50
CA GLY A 1002 49.76 24.17 6.72
C GLY A 1002 50.66 24.57 7.90
N SER A 1003 50.27 24.18 9.12
CA SER A 1003 51.04 24.44 10.34
C SER A 1003 52.36 23.66 10.43
N LYS A 1004 52.58 22.67 9.54
CA LYS A 1004 53.75 21.77 9.53
C LYS A 1004 53.99 21.04 10.86
N THR A 1005 52.93 20.85 11.64
CA THR A 1005 52.90 20.12 12.91
C THR A 1005 51.82 19.02 12.86
N LEU A 1006 51.59 18.29 13.96
CA LEU A 1006 50.60 17.19 14.06
C LEU A 1006 49.27 17.45 13.32
N ASN A 1007 48.65 18.63 13.45
CA ASN A 1007 47.37 18.92 12.81
C ASN A 1007 47.45 18.79 11.27
N SER A 1008 48.54 19.28 10.67
CA SER A 1008 48.77 19.14 9.23
C SER A 1008 49.01 17.68 8.82
N ALA A 1009 49.69 16.91 9.68
CA ALA A 1009 49.91 15.48 9.47
C ALA A 1009 48.61 14.65 9.51
N VAL A 1010 47.71 14.94 10.46
CA VAL A 1010 46.38 14.30 10.55
C VAL A 1010 45.59 14.51 9.26
N ASN A 1011 45.55 15.76 8.76
CA ASN A 1011 44.80 16.10 7.54
C ASN A 1011 45.40 15.44 6.30
N ALA A 1012 46.73 15.34 6.19
CA ALA A 1012 47.38 14.65 5.09
C ALA A 1012 47.09 13.14 5.11
N ALA A 1013 47.20 12.51 6.28
CA ALA A 1013 46.93 11.08 6.45
C ALA A 1013 45.47 10.71 6.14
N LEU A 1014 44.50 11.50 6.62
CA LEU A 1014 43.08 11.29 6.32
C LEU A 1014 42.75 11.47 4.84
N ARG A 1015 43.38 12.45 4.18
CA ARG A 1015 43.20 12.69 2.75
C ARG A 1015 43.73 11.53 1.93
N GLU A 1016 44.94 11.07 2.21
CA GLU A 1016 45.52 9.90 1.52
C GLU A 1016 44.66 8.65 1.74
N TRP A 1017 44.26 8.40 2.99
CA TRP A 1017 43.43 7.25 3.32
C TRP A 1017 42.10 7.27 2.57
N SER A 1018 41.50 8.45 2.35
CA SER A 1018 40.25 8.57 1.58
C SER A 1018 40.37 8.09 0.12
N SER A 1019 41.56 8.11 -0.46
CA SER A 1019 41.81 7.61 -1.82
C SER A 1019 42.24 6.14 -1.90
N CYS A 1020 42.71 5.54 -0.79
CA CYS A 1020 43.27 4.18 -0.79
C CYS A 1020 42.71 3.27 0.32
N SER A 1021 41.50 3.55 0.84
CA SER A 1021 40.94 2.81 1.98
C SER A 1021 40.65 1.33 1.71
N SER A 1022 40.62 0.89 0.45
CA SER A 1022 40.35 -0.49 0.05
C SER A 1022 41.46 -1.45 0.49
N ASP A 1023 42.74 -1.07 0.36
CA ASP A 1023 43.91 -1.88 0.72
C ASP A 1023 44.69 -1.37 1.93
N THR A 1024 44.36 -0.16 2.40
CA THR A 1024 45.10 0.56 3.45
C THR A 1024 44.25 0.81 4.69
N HIS A 1025 44.81 0.53 5.88
CA HIS A 1025 44.20 0.84 7.17
C HIS A 1025 44.80 2.12 7.76
N TYR A 1026 43.96 3.08 8.15
CA TYR A 1026 44.42 4.22 8.93
C TYR A 1026 44.47 3.88 10.42
N LEU A 1027 45.66 3.94 11.02
CA LEU A 1027 45.92 3.61 12.41
C LEU A 1027 46.08 4.88 13.25
N ILE A 1028 45.05 5.20 14.02
CA ILE A 1028 45.04 6.42 14.84
C ILE A 1028 45.67 6.18 16.21
N GLY A 1029 46.51 7.11 16.67
CA GLY A 1029 47.33 6.91 17.88
C GLY A 1029 46.65 7.19 19.22
N SER A 1030 45.48 7.82 19.24
CA SER A 1030 44.76 8.26 20.46
C SER A 1030 43.25 8.07 20.31
N ALA A 1031 42.49 8.15 21.40
CA ALA A 1031 41.03 8.15 21.37
C ALA A 1031 40.48 9.50 20.85
N VAL A 1032 40.83 9.80 19.60
CA VAL A 1032 40.48 11.00 18.84
C VAL A 1032 39.96 10.58 17.47
N GLY A 1033 39.51 11.53 16.65
CA GLY A 1033 38.98 11.24 15.31
C GLY A 1033 37.52 10.76 15.31
N PRO A 1034 36.95 10.50 14.12
CA PRO A 1034 35.55 10.12 14.00
C PRO A 1034 35.30 8.71 14.56
N HIS A 1035 34.10 8.49 15.09
CA HIS A 1035 33.61 7.14 15.38
C HIS A 1035 33.82 6.19 14.17
N PRO A 1036 34.34 4.95 14.33
CA PRO A 1036 34.49 4.17 15.56
C PRO A 1036 35.85 4.26 16.28
N TYR A 1037 36.78 5.10 15.80
CA TYR A 1037 38.16 5.12 16.30
C TYR A 1037 38.32 5.33 17.80
N PRO A 1038 37.67 6.33 18.46
CA PRO A 1038 37.78 6.51 19.90
C PRO A 1038 37.42 5.26 20.71
N THR A 1039 36.39 4.51 20.25
CA THR A 1039 35.96 3.26 20.88
C THR A 1039 37.00 2.16 20.74
N ILE A 1040 37.57 2.01 19.55
CA ILE A 1040 38.61 1.01 19.25
C ILE A 1040 39.85 1.28 20.10
N VAL A 1041 40.33 2.53 20.15
CA VAL A 1041 41.51 2.90 20.94
C VAL A 1041 41.28 2.65 22.43
N ARG A 1042 40.13 3.08 22.97
CA ARG A 1042 39.75 2.82 24.37
C ARG A 1042 39.78 1.33 24.69
N ASP A 1043 39.21 0.50 23.82
CA ASP A 1043 39.11 -0.94 24.05
C ASP A 1043 40.48 -1.62 24.06
N PHE A 1044 41.36 -1.27 23.12
CA PHE A 1044 42.73 -1.82 23.11
C PHE A 1044 43.58 -1.30 24.27
N GLN A 1045 43.35 -0.06 24.72
CA GLN A 1045 44.01 0.47 25.92
C GLN A 1045 43.44 -0.09 27.24
N SER A 1046 42.26 -0.73 27.22
CA SER A 1046 41.62 -1.27 28.44
C SER A 1046 42.45 -2.32 29.17
N ILE A 1047 43.45 -2.90 28.50
CA ILE A 1047 44.39 -3.85 29.11
C ILE A 1047 45.13 -3.25 30.31
N ILE A 1048 45.44 -1.95 30.28
CA ILE A 1048 46.10 -1.24 31.38
C ILE A 1048 45.27 -1.35 32.66
N GLY A 1049 43.97 -1.05 32.55
CA GLY A 1049 43.04 -1.12 33.68
C GLY A 1049 42.77 -2.55 34.16
N LYS A 1050 42.66 -3.52 33.22
CA LYS A 1050 42.47 -4.94 33.57
C LYS A 1050 43.65 -5.47 34.39
N GLU A 1051 44.86 -5.17 33.97
CA GLU A 1051 46.08 -5.57 34.67
C GLU A 1051 46.23 -4.83 35.99
N ALA A 1052 46.07 -3.50 36.01
CA ALA A 1052 46.19 -2.70 37.23
C ALA A 1052 45.22 -3.19 38.31
N LYS A 1053 43.96 -3.48 37.94
CA LYS A 1053 42.95 -4.03 38.85
C LYS A 1053 43.38 -5.38 39.43
N LYS A 1054 43.87 -6.29 38.58
CA LYS A 1054 44.33 -7.62 38.99
C LYS A 1054 45.57 -7.54 39.89
N GLN A 1055 46.56 -6.74 39.49
CA GLN A 1055 47.82 -6.57 40.21
C GLN A 1055 47.61 -5.88 41.56
N PHE A 1056 46.79 -4.82 41.61
CA PHE A 1056 46.49 -4.10 42.85
C PHE A 1056 45.73 -4.99 43.84
N ALA A 1057 44.69 -5.69 43.37
CA ALA A 1057 43.94 -6.62 44.22
C ALA A 1057 44.84 -7.72 44.80
N LYS A 1058 45.84 -8.19 44.03
CA LYS A 1058 46.82 -9.18 44.49
C LYS A 1058 47.82 -8.60 45.51
N GLN A 1059 48.25 -7.35 45.35
CA GLN A 1059 49.31 -6.75 46.18
C GLN A 1059 48.78 -6.03 47.43
N HIS A 1060 47.58 -5.46 47.38
CA HIS A 1060 47.00 -4.62 48.45
C HIS A 1060 45.67 -5.16 49.01
N GLY A 1061 44.93 -5.96 48.21
CA GLY A 1061 43.57 -6.38 48.55
C GLY A 1061 42.54 -5.33 48.13
N GLY A 1062 41.55 -5.72 47.33
CA GLY A 1062 40.48 -4.82 46.88
C GLY A 1062 40.85 -3.92 45.69
N LEU A 1063 40.28 -2.72 45.65
CA LEU A 1063 40.46 -1.72 44.59
C LEU A 1063 41.04 -0.42 45.19
N PRO A 1064 41.77 0.38 44.40
CA PRO A 1064 42.24 1.68 44.86
C PRO A 1064 41.05 2.63 45.11
N ASP A 1065 41.19 3.52 46.09
CA ASP A 1065 40.19 4.54 46.39
C ASP A 1065 40.03 5.55 45.25
N VAL A 1066 41.16 5.90 44.61
CA VAL A 1066 41.23 6.87 43.51
C VAL A 1066 42.19 6.35 42.44
N VAL A 1067 41.81 6.55 41.18
CA VAL A 1067 42.68 6.31 40.02
C VAL A 1067 42.86 7.63 39.29
N MET A 1068 44.11 8.04 39.08
CA MET A 1068 44.47 9.20 38.28
C MET A 1068 45.23 8.76 37.04
N ALA A 1069 44.85 9.31 35.90
CA ALA A 1069 45.56 9.16 34.63
C ALA A 1069 45.83 10.57 34.07
N CYS A 1070 47.00 10.77 33.47
CA CYS A 1070 47.38 12.00 32.79
C CYS A 1070 46.95 11.98 31.32
#